data_AF-A0A0C1JW49-F1
#
_entry.id   AF-A0A0C1JW49-F1
#
_cell.length_a   1.000
_cell.length_b   1.000
_cell.length_c   1.000
_cell.angle_alpha   90.00
_cell.angle_beta   90.00
_cell.angle_gamma   90.00
#
_symmetry.space_group_name_H-M   'P 1'
#
loop_
_entity.id
_entity.type
_entity.pdbx_description
1 polymer ?
#
loop_
_entity_poly.entity_id
_entity_poly.type
_entity_poly.pdbx_seq_one_letter_code
_entity_poly.pdbx_strand_id
1 'polypeptide(L)'
;MAIDKTQFSDAIDHANKNVFDSYFHLKNVSRKEGGHRFKKLESQESGYSWGASHLNMKELLKNTAKIISYFTVIIPLIMLIGKAIHDYRHQYKIIKELPSDKIKNVSTKILNKTLGDEDKKEIMASPEVSKLSESSRDIKAKEKNEGDSSATEVALILNIIKDLKEKLQAEEPALIDAQTEEHGIKIQKGELEGIEFEINSYGNYGITVWKITREGQAYEVNEYAPQAYHGPKTEGFIERQRLLIDAAKWHVKNLPIGDSLEGQKAQEKLLETLDYLQRNFMQEIRSEKFLIDPQYIQHPDKKVGEDHYMQVHGIAQELLAQLAKDIQFTVNQLNQVAELKMEEFTIDKLAQAEKDFIVAVGRPTIINTYFLGNSNQQFFHMQKPSSIINEKGERMARAMLPSTVRDREGLANYVATSFGEIHYREGEDFLETLFDAIRHSSYPPIAIKDTLQRQAIGCRNCKQNLIDLAALRIQADPSLVTTPNRPLILPLRTMMLLSPKKIDKMRNRKKGIAGKWSGESETTQLEESALALKIYNQRLLKVRIEGKDVWIKPDISFMNLGANELAVNSTSMGKHLKDAESLASYNAKGFIEFEQEVFDFLQKQSILPPSLMVTLQEIESMKGAPSLRQAKMDMQAIQNEKAKEIISLYASLDRLMEKYLSPSEKPDLKREIIRLKDKIEQHEKEVYNHYKDYLRLKSEVYIQKNSEIKNLFKKLRSQLKREIDQLPSDLAKVQQLQHINDLTLKFELAIDVFYRQKNKEVNSVLDFQVNYLEIHAMMSNCVEFFCKSAEDRTGRVDDKIQENKAFQAIFGRVPFGPEDQEYIDKFISPLIHQYSVSQNNTEKNSGARGEQISPLLNPHLHAKIDKKHAYLAKNVINKARKKKPSSHVRKKLFRLERKNTKNAARHGEQMNPLLHAYTSTKVNKRHVYLSKKVISRTRKIGSSLPGKKSPFSSARKTVY
;
A
#
# COMPACT_ATOMS: atom_id res chain seq x y z
N MET A 1 42.07 -13.02 25.19
CA MET A 1 41.53 -12.79 26.55
C MET A 1 40.10 -13.29 26.57
N ALA A 2 39.78 -14.24 27.45
CA ALA A 2 38.47 -14.87 27.54
C ALA A 2 37.46 -13.87 28.15
N ILE A 3 36.35 -13.65 27.47
CA ILE A 3 35.26 -12.77 27.93
C ILE A 3 34.28 -13.61 28.75
N ASP A 4 34.07 -13.16 29.98
CA ASP A 4 33.23 -13.74 31.01
C ASP A 4 31.74 -13.66 30.61
N LYS A 5 31.03 -14.79 30.59
CA LYS A 5 29.63 -14.92 30.17
C LYS A 5 28.63 -14.50 31.26
N THR A 6 29.09 -14.05 32.41
CA THR A 6 28.22 -13.68 33.54
C THR A 6 27.78 -12.21 33.54
N GLN A 7 28.45 -11.32 32.79
CA GLN A 7 28.03 -9.90 32.67
C GLN A 7 26.90 -9.65 31.65
N PHE A 8 26.55 -10.64 30.83
CA PHE A 8 25.45 -10.53 29.86
C PHE A 8 24.07 -10.91 30.44
N SER A 9 24.03 -11.53 31.61
CA SER A 9 22.80 -11.90 32.32
C SER A 9 22.24 -10.72 33.11
N ASP A 10 23.11 -9.96 33.78
CA ASP A 10 22.69 -8.86 34.66
C ASP A 10 22.30 -7.57 33.91
N ALA A 11 22.70 -7.44 32.63
CA ALA A 11 22.26 -6.34 31.77
C ALA A 11 20.86 -6.58 31.14
N ILE A 12 20.43 -7.84 31.02
CA ILE A 12 19.14 -8.21 30.42
C ILE A 12 18.00 -8.14 31.45
N ASP A 13 18.27 -8.44 32.72
CA ASP A 13 17.29 -8.27 33.81
C ASP A 13 17.13 -6.81 34.27
N HIS A 14 18.12 -5.94 34.01
CA HIS A 14 18.03 -4.50 34.26
C HIS A 14 17.26 -3.72 33.17
N ALA A 15 17.14 -4.25 31.95
CA ALA A 15 16.42 -3.59 30.85
C ALA A 15 14.90 -3.88 30.83
N ASN A 16 14.44 -4.92 31.53
CA ASN A 16 13.04 -5.37 31.50
C ASN A 16 12.22 -4.98 32.73
N LYS A 17 12.75 -4.13 33.63
CA LYS A 17 11.97 -3.54 34.73
C LYS A 17 12.05 -2.01 34.70
N ASN A 18 10.88 -1.41 34.46
CA ASN A 18 10.45 -0.05 34.81
C ASN A 18 10.75 1.09 33.80
N VAL A 19 9.74 1.41 32.97
CA VAL A 19 9.60 2.70 32.26
C VAL A 19 8.64 3.67 33.00
N PHE A 20 8.02 3.26 34.12
CA PHE A 20 7.16 4.16 34.91
C PHE A 20 7.52 4.33 36.40
N ASP A 21 8.37 3.48 36.98
CA ASP A 21 8.66 3.52 38.43
C ASP A 21 10.02 4.14 38.80
N SER A 22 10.81 4.64 37.85
CA SER A 22 12.12 5.23 38.12
C SER A 22 12.09 6.71 38.57
N TYR A 23 10.91 7.27 38.88
CA TYR A 23 10.79 8.68 39.29
C TYR A 23 10.54 8.96 40.78
N PHE A 24 10.24 7.96 41.63
CA PHE A 24 9.99 8.25 43.06
C PHE A 24 10.55 7.20 44.04
N HIS A 25 11.38 7.70 44.96
CA HIS A 25 11.78 7.16 46.27
C HIS A 25 12.91 6.11 46.41
N LEU A 26 13.99 6.60 47.03
CA LEU A 26 14.99 5.86 47.80
C LEU A 26 14.58 5.84 49.30
N LYS A 27 14.44 4.66 49.91
CA LYS A 27 15.07 4.26 51.19
C LYS A 27 14.55 2.92 51.77
N ASN A 28 15.52 2.01 51.98
CA ASN A 28 15.75 1.16 53.15
C ASN A 28 14.88 -0.08 53.50
N VAL A 29 15.61 -1.22 53.56
CA VAL A 29 15.61 -2.31 54.57
C VAL A 29 14.83 -3.61 54.28
N SER A 30 15.60 -4.53 53.70
CA SER A 30 15.97 -5.88 54.21
C SER A 30 15.04 -7.11 54.12
N ARG A 31 15.62 -8.15 53.50
CA ARG A 31 15.78 -9.57 53.93
C ARG A 31 14.52 -10.42 54.16
N LYS A 32 14.31 -11.45 53.32
CA LYS A 32 14.68 -12.86 53.60
C LYS A 32 14.29 -13.84 52.48
N GLU A 33 14.98 -14.97 52.50
CA GLU A 33 15.20 -16.02 51.50
C GLU A 33 14.05 -17.06 51.34
N GLY A 34 14.16 -17.85 50.26
CA GLY A 34 13.57 -19.19 50.07
C GLY A 34 12.91 -19.31 48.69
N GLY A 35 13.44 -19.98 47.65
CA GLY A 35 14.18 -21.24 47.61
C GLY A 35 13.19 -22.41 47.52
N HIS A 36 13.07 -23.10 46.38
CA HIS A 36 12.88 -24.56 46.30
C HIS A 36 13.02 -25.13 44.87
N ARG A 37 13.44 -26.40 44.84
CA ARG A 37 14.08 -27.19 43.79
C ARG A 37 13.09 -27.95 42.88
N PHE A 38 13.56 -28.18 41.65
CA PHE A 38 13.39 -29.33 40.75
C PHE A 38 12.33 -30.41 41.06
N LYS A 39 11.60 -30.83 40.01
CA LYS A 39 11.42 -32.26 39.71
C LYS A 39 11.23 -32.54 38.22
N LYS A 40 12.15 -33.36 37.70
CA LYS A 40 12.12 -34.11 36.44
C LYS A 40 11.17 -35.30 36.63
N LEU A 41 10.29 -35.58 35.66
CA LEU A 41 9.57 -36.84 35.56
C LEU A 41 9.67 -37.35 34.12
N GLU A 42 10.33 -38.49 33.98
CA GLU A 42 10.46 -39.27 32.76
C GLU A 42 9.24 -40.20 32.56
N SER A 43 8.91 -40.37 31.27
CA SER A 43 8.32 -41.51 30.56
C SER A 43 7.02 -42.18 31.05
N GLN A 44 6.05 -42.27 30.13
CA GLN A 44 5.33 -43.53 29.85
C GLN A 44 4.74 -43.53 28.43
N GLU A 45 5.09 -44.56 27.66
CA GLU A 45 4.50 -44.93 26.37
C GLU A 45 3.08 -45.49 26.53
N SER A 46 2.20 -45.30 25.54
CA SER A 46 1.31 -46.37 25.05
C SER A 46 0.47 -45.95 23.82
N GLY A 47 0.68 -46.67 22.72
CA GLY A 47 -0.33 -47.33 21.87
C GLY A 47 -1.47 -46.53 21.22
N TYR A 48 -1.48 -46.46 19.88
CA TYR A 48 -2.71 -46.35 19.10
C TYR A 48 -2.78 -47.40 17.98
N SER A 49 -3.82 -48.21 18.01
CA SER A 49 -4.15 -49.28 17.07
C SER A 49 -4.87 -48.76 15.82
N TRP A 50 -4.62 -49.40 14.69
CA TRP A 50 -5.30 -49.17 13.42
C TRP A 50 -6.65 -49.91 13.37
N GLY A 51 -7.73 -49.18 13.11
CA GLY A 51 -9.04 -49.74 12.78
C GLY A 51 -9.42 -49.44 11.33
N ALA A 52 -9.55 -50.50 10.52
CA ALA A 52 -10.02 -50.45 9.14
C ALA A 52 -11.54 -50.26 9.05
N SER A 53 -12.02 -49.46 8.10
CA SER A 53 -13.40 -49.59 7.60
C SER A 53 -13.52 -49.23 6.10
N HIS A 54 -13.96 -50.24 5.35
CA HIS A 54 -14.63 -50.30 4.04
C HIS A 54 -14.41 -49.19 2.98
N LEU A 55 -13.67 -49.55 1.92
CA LEU A 55 -13.53 -48.81 0.66
C LEU A 55 -14.73 -49.02 -0.27
N ASN A 56 -15.31 -47.91 -0.75
CA ASN A 56 -16.39 -47.88 -1.73
C ASN A 56 -15.84 -48.09 -3.16
N MET A 57 -16.18 -49.21 -3.80
CA MET A 57 -15.70 -49.62 -5.14
C MET A 57 -15.91 -48.55 -6.23
N LYS A 58 -16.90 -47.67 -6.05
CA LYS A 58 -17.23 -46.58 -6.98
C LYS A 58 -16.26 -45.39 -6.87
N GLU A 59 -15.65 -45.16 -5.71
CA GLU A 59 -14.55 -44.19 -5.55
C GLU A 59 -13.21 -44.76 -6.03
N LEU A 60 -13.00 -46.07 -5.85
CA LEU A 60 -11.81 -46.75 -6.37
C LEU A 60 -11.74 -46.61 -7.90
N LEU A 61 -12.82 -46.91 -8.63
CA LEU A 61 -12.88 -46.77 -10.09
C LEU A 61 -12.72 -45.31 -10.57
N LYS A 62 -13.25 -44.33 -9.81
CA LYS A 62 -13.10 -42.90 -10.12
C LYS A 62 -11.66 -42.41 -9.91
N ASN A 63 -10.98 -42.97 -8.91
CA ASN A 63 -9.58 -42.68 -8.64
C ASN A 63 -8.66 -43.39 -9.63
N THR A 64 -8.97 -44.61 -10.06
CA THR A 64 -8.20 -45.32 -11.10
C THR A 64 -8.28 -44.60 -12.44
N ALA A 65 -9.45 -44.07 -12.83
CA ALA A 65 -9.59 -43.26 -14.05
C ALA A 65 -8.82 -41.93 -13.99
N LYS A 66 -8.76 -41.29 -12.81
CA LYS A 66 -7.90 -40.11 -12.58
C LYS A 66 -6.41 -40.48 -12.62
N ILE A 67 -6.03 -41.60 -12.05
CA ILE A 67 -4.64 -42.08 -12.05
C ILE A 67 -4.19 -42.39 -13.49
N ILE A 68 -5.04 -43.02 -14.31
CA ILE A 68 -4.76 -43.26 -15.73
C ILE A 68 -4.64 -41.95 -16.52
N SER A 69 -5.47 -40.92 -16.23
CA SER A 69 -5.32 -39.59 -16.86
C SER A 69 -4.10 -38.81 -16.36
N TYR A 70 -3.61 -39.12 -15.17
CA TYR A 70 -2.34 -38.59 -14.67
C TYR A 70 -1.16 -39.26 -15.38
N PHE A 71 -1.21 -40.56 -15.67
CA PHE A 71 -0.15 -41.26 -16.41
C PHE A 71 -0.01 -40.76 -17.86
N THR A 72 -1.08 -40.38 -18.55
CA THR A 72 -0.99 -39.86 -19.93
C THR A 72 -0.36 -38.45 -20.03
N VAL A 73 -0.33 -37.69 -18.94
CA VAL A 73 0.30 -36.34 -18.89
C VAL A 73 1.66 -36.37 -18.21
N ILE A 74 1.83 -37.22 -17.19
CA ILE A 74 3.07 -37.33 -16.42
C ILE A 74 4.15 -38.09 -17.18
N ILE A 75 3.82 -39.17 -17.90
CA ILE A 75 4.83 -39.96 -18.65
C ILE A 75 5.52 -39.10 -19.73
N PRO A 76 4.81 -38.33 -20.58
CA PRO A 76 5.46 -37.43 -21.53
C PRO A 76 6.30 -36.35 -20.86
N LEU A 77 5.86 -35.83 -19.71
CA LEU A 77 6.58 -34.80 -18.95
C LEU A 77 7.86 -35.36 -18.31
N ILE A 78 7.82 -36.57 -17.75
CA ILE A 78 8.99 -37.28 -17.22
C ILE A 78 9.95 -37.64 -18.35
N MET A 79 9.47 -38.04 -19.52
CA MET A 79 10.32 -38.27 -20.70
C MET A 79 10.99 -36.98 -21.19
N LEU A 80 10.28 -35.84 -21.14
CA LEU A 80 10.82 -34.53 -21.53
C LEU A 80 11.88 -34.03 -20.52
N ILE A 81 11.65 -34.25 -19.23
CA ILE A 81 12.60 -33.97 -18.16
C ILE A 81 13.80 -34.92 -18.23
N GLY A 82 13.57 -36.21 -18.50
CA GLY A 82 14.63 -37.21 -18.69
C GLY A 82 15.51 -36.89 -19.89
N LYS A 83 14.92 -36.41 -21.00
CA LYS A 83 15.65 -35.93 -22.17
C LYS A 83 16.46 -34.67 -21.85
N ALA A 84 15.89 -33.70 -21.15
CA ALA A 84 16.60 -32.50 -20.70
C ALA A 84 17.77 -32.81 -19.75
N ILE A 85 17.60 -33.79 -18.84
CA ILE A 85 18.66 -34.25 -17.92
C ILE A 85 19.74 -35.05 -18.68
N HIS A 86 19.35 -35.85 -19.68
CA HIS A 86 20.28 -36.58 -20.55
C HIS A 86 21.12 -35.61 -21.39
N ASP A 87 20.50 -34.59 -22.00
CA ASP A 87 21.17 -33.56 -22.78
C ASP A 87 22.10 -32.69 -21.91
N TYR A 88 21.70 -32.41 -20.66
CA TYR A 88 22.53 -31.71 -19.67
C TYR A 88 23.73 -32.55 -19.19
N ARG A 89 23.56 -33.87 -19.04
CA ARG A 89 24.66 -34.80 -18.71
C ARG A 89 25.63 -35.00 -19.87
N HIS A 90 25.15 -34.92 -21.11
CA HIS A 90 26.01 -34.98 -22.30
C HIS A 90 26.90 -33.73 -22.43
N GLN A 91 26.39 -32.55 -22.05
CA GLN A 91 27.19 -31.32 -21.96
C GLN A 91 28.20 -31.36 -20.79
N TYR A 92 27.85 -32.00 -19.67
CA TYR A 92 28.76 -32.13 -18.52
C TYR A 92 29.90 -33.15 -18.72
N LYS A 93 29.76 -34.09 -19.67
CA LYS A 93 30.80 -35.07 -19.99
C LYS A 93 31.94 -34.49 -20.85
N ILE A 94 31.71 -33.36 -21.51
CA ILE A 94 32.73 -32.63 -22.31
C ILE A 94 33.63 -31.75 -21.42
N ILE A 95 33.22 -31.45 -20.18
CA ILE A 95 33.97 -30.55 -19.27
C ILE A 95 34.88 -31.31 -18.28
N LYS A 96 34.82 -32.65 -18.24
CA LYS A 96 35.52 -33.48 -17.24
C LYS A 96 36.85 -34.10 -17.69
N GLU A 97 37.34 -33.78 -18.89
CA GLU A 97 38.65 -34.23 -19.40
C GLU A 97 39.69 -33.10 -19.49
N LEU A 98 39.84 -32.32 -18.40
CA LEU A 98 41.01 -31.47 -18.21
C LEU A 98 41.88 -32.03 -17.06
N PRO A 99 43.19 -32.32 -17.28
CA PRO A 99 44.02 -33.03 -16.30
C PRO A 99 44.20 -32.28 -14.98
N SER A 100 44.21 -33.03 -13.86
CA SER A 100 44.22 -32.53 -12.47
C SER A 100 45.48 -31.76 -12.04
N ASP A 101 46.48 -31.67 -12.91
CA ASP A 101 47.83 -31.28 -12.49
C ASP A 101 48.08 -29.78 -12.64
N LYS A 102 47.12 -29.03 -13.21
CA LYS A 102 47.13 -27.56 -13.25
C LYS A 102 46.27 -26.88 -12.18
N ILE A 103 45.47 -27.62 -11.41
CA ILE A 103 44.58 -27.05 -10.37
C ILE A 103 45.32 -26.88 -9.02
N LYS A 104 46.38 -27.66 -8.75
CA LYS A 104 47.16 -27.52 -7.50
C LYS A 104 48.16 -26.36 -7.48
N ASN A 105 48.54 -25.79 -8.63
CA ASN A 105 49.49 -24.68 -8.71
C ASN A 105 48.86 -23.28 -8.68
N VAL A 106 47.52 -23.17 -8.67
CA VAL A 106 46.82 -21.88 -8.60
C VAL A 106 46.41 -21.54 -7.16
N SER A 107 46.05 -22.54 -6.34
CA SER A 107 45.62 -22.30 -4.94
C SER A 107 46.76 -21.90 -4.01
N THR A 108 48.00 -22.35 -4.25
CA THR A 108 49.18 -21.96 -3.46
C THR A 108 49.75 -20.59 -3.85
N LYS A 109 49.48 -20.09 -5.07
CA LYS A 109 49.86 -18.74 -5.50
C LYS A 109 48.86 -17.65 -5.06
N ILE A 110 47.63 -18.02 -4.72
CA ILE A 110 46.60 -17.09 -4.24
C ILE A 110 46.63 -16.97 -2.71
N LEU A 111 46.98 -18.03 -1.96
CA LEU A 111 47.08 -17.94 -0.50
C LEU A 111 48.31 -17.17 0.00
N ASN A 112 49.42 -17.20 -0.72
CA ASN A 112 50.67 -16.52 -0.31
C ASN A 112 50.80 -15.06 -0.80
N LYS A 113 49.75 -14.49 -1.43
CA LYS A 113 49.72 -13.08 -1.84
C LYS A 113 48.80 -12.20 -0.96
N THR A 114 48.22 -12.79 0.08
CA THR A 114 47.32 -12.13 1.05
C THR A 114 47.96 -11.88 2.42
N LEU A 115 49.26 -12.18 2.57
CA LEU A 115 50.04 -11.88 3.76
C LEU A 115 51.35 -11.23 3.30
N GLY A 116 51.32 -9.90 3.20
CA GLY A 116 52.45 -9.10 2.76
C GLY A 116 52.00 -7.67 2.50
N ASP A 117 52.40 -6.80 3.41
CA ASP A 117 52.39 -5.34 3.39
C ASP A 117 51.21 -4.63 4.07
N GLU A 118 51.59 -4.20 5.28
CA GLU A 118 51.00 -3.26 6.20
C GLU A 118 50.81 -1.90 5.53
N ASP A 119 49.56 -1.42 5.52
CA ASP A 119 49.22 -0.01 5.72
C ASP A 119 47.70 0.08 5.95
N LYS A 120 47.27 -0.45 7.09
CA LYS A 120 45.96 -0.15 7.68
C LYS A 120 46.16 0.90 8.76
N LYS A 121 46.09 2.17 8.37
CA LYS A 121 45.72 3.25 9.29
C LYS A 121 44.33 3.76 8.92
N GLU A 122 43.44 3.58 9.89
CA GLU A 122 42.27 4.41 10.21
C GLU A 122 41.54 5.08 9.04
N ILE A 123 40.44 4.44 8.61
CA ILE A 123 39.24 5.15 8.19
C ILE A 123 38.13 4.74 9.16
N MET A 124 38.34 5.06 10.44
CA MET A 124 37.21 5.38 11.31
C MET A 124 37.02 6.88 11.22
N ALA A 125 35.76 7.31 11.13
CA ALA A 125 35.34 8.69 10.97
C ALA A 125 36.19 9.65 11.82
N SER A 126 36.91 10.55 11.15
CA SER A 126 37.52 11.69 11.84
C SER A 126 36.39 12.57 12.40
N PRO A 127 36.44 12.98 13.68
CA PRO A 127 35.48 13.91 14.27
C PRO A 127 35.53 15.33 13.66
N GLU A 128 36.40 15.57 12.67
CA GLU A 128 36.43 16.84 11.93
C GLU A 128 35.40 16.91 10.79
N VAL A 129 34.90 15.77 10.28
CA VAL A 129 33.83 15.74 9.26
C VAL A 129 32.46 16.06 9.87
N SER A 130 32.26 15.80 11.17
CA SER A 130 31.01 16.16 11.87
C SER A 130 30.86 17.67 12.07
N LYS A 131 31.97 18.41 12.23
CA LYS A 131 31.95 19.88 12.43
C LYS A 131 31.58 20.66 11.16
N LEU A 132 31.89 20.12 9.98
CA LEU A 132 31.39 20.66 8.71
C LEU A 132 29.89 20.37 8.50
N SER A 133 29.36 19.28 9.08
CA SER A 133 27.92 18.97 9.08
C SER A 133 27.10 19.85 10.03
N GLU A 134 27.68 20.29 11.15
CA GLU A 134 27.02 21.19 12.10
C GLU A 134 26.92 22.63 11.56
N SER A 135 27.99 23.17 10.98
CA SER A 135 27.95 24.53 10.40
C SER A 135 27.12 24.66 9.12
N SER A 136 26.91 23.56 8.39
CA SER A 136 26.05 23.52 7.20
C SER A 136 24.56 23.35 7.52
N ARG A 137 24.22 22.81 8.69
CA ARG A 137 22.84 22.75 9.24
C ARG A 137 22.34 24.12 9.68
N ASP A 138 23.25 24.98 10.15
CA ASP A 138 22.90 26.28 10.72
C ASP A 138 22.38 27.31 9.70
N ILE A 139 22.61 27.10 8.41
CA ILE A 139 22.23 28.02 7.33
C ILE A 139 20.96 27.57 6.59
N LYS A 140 20.66 26.26 6.52
CA LYS A 140 19.37 25.78 5.98
C LYS A 140 18.16 26.34 6.74
N ALA A 141 18.35 26.62 8.04
CA ALA A 141 17.33 27.24 8.88
C ALA A 141 17.02 28.71 8.54
N LYS A 142 17.88 29.42 7.78
CA LYS A 142 17.69 30.85 7.45
C LYS A 142 17.16 31.11 6.04
N GLU A 143 17.20 30.17 5.11
CA GLU A 143 16.75 30.38 3.71
C GLU A 143 15.61 29.47 3.25
N LYS A 144 14.95 28.71 4.15
CA LYS A 144 13.83 27.82 3.78
C LYS A 144 12.56 27.95 4.64
N ASN A 145 12.41 29.05 5.39
CA ASN A 145 11.31 29.22 6.35
C ASN A 145 9.94 29.63 5.78
N GLU A 146 9.74 29.71 4.46
CA GLU A 146 8.45 30.20 3.93
C GLU A 146 7.79 29.31 2.85
N GLY A 147 8.31 28.11 2.57
CA GLY A 147 7.82 27.29 1.43
C GLY A 147 7.37 25.86 1.71
N ASP A 148 7.70 25.27 2.86
CA ASP A 148 7.53 23.83 3.08
C ASP A 148 6.33 23.52 4.00
N SER A 149 5.13 23.57 3.42
CA SER A 149 3.85 23.41 4.16
C SER A 149 3.76 22.11 4.97
N SER A 150 4.48 21.07 4.55
CA SER A 150 4.50 19.76 5.22
C SER A 150 5.33 19.81 6.51
N ALA A 151 6.56 20.33 6.44
CA ALA A 151 7.43 20.49 7.61
C ALA A 151 6.83 21.43 8.65
N THR A 152 6.22 22.55 8.22
CA THR A 152 5.56 23.50 9.12
C THR A 152 4.40 22.86 9.88
N GLU A 153 3.58 22.03 9.22
CA GLU A 153 2.47 21.33 9.88
C GLU A 153 2.96 20.27 10.87
N VAL A 154 3.97 19.47 10.49
CA VAL A 154 4.55 18.47 11.41
C VAL A 154 5.19 19.18 12.61
N ALA A 155 5.98 20.23 12.39
CA ALA A 155 6.62 21.01 13.45
C ALA A 155 5.59 21.58 14.43
N LEU A 156 4.49 22.13 13.93
CA LEU A 156 3.39 22.64 14.75
C LEU A 156 2.83 21.55 15.67
N ILE A 157 2.51 20.38 15.13
CA ILE A 157 1.93 19.27 15.91
C ILE A 157 2.94 18.69 16.91
N LEU A 158 4.22 18.58 16.53
CA LEU A 158 5.27 18.10 17.44
C LEU A 158 5.53 19.09 18.59
N ASN A 159 5.51 20.39 18.32
CA ASN A 159 5.62 21.42 19.35
C ASN A 159 4.43 21.39 20.32
N ILE A 160 3.20 21.14 19.85
CA ILE A 160 2.03 20.91 20.72
C ILE A 160 2.25 19.69 21.62
N ILE A 161 2.74 18.57 21.06
CA ILE A 161 3.06 17.37 21.85
C ILE A 161 4.14 17.66 22.89
N LYS A 162 5.15 18.46 22.54
CA LYS A 162 6.21 18.85 23.46
C LYS A 162 5.68 19.66 24.64
N ASP A 163 4.89 20.70 24.38
CA ASP A 163 4.25 21.50 25.42
C ASP A 163 3.34 20.65 26.32
N LEU A 164 2.55 19.75 25.72
CA LEU A 164 1.76 18.77 26.47
C LEU A 164 2.62 17.88 27.38
N LYS A 165 3.77 17.39 26.89
CA LYS A 165 4.70 16.58 27.70
C LYS A 165 5.25 17.37 28.89
N GLU A 166 5.64 18.63 28.68
CA GLU A 166 6.18 19.49 29.74
C GLU A 166 5.12 19.78 30.82
N LYS A 167 3.89 20.13 30.41
CA LYS A 167 2.78 20.39 31.32
C LYS A 167 2.33 19.14 32.09
N LEU A 168 2.29 17.98 31.42
CA LEU A 168 1.98 16.69 32.08
C LEU A 168 3.07 16.27 33.07
N GLN A 169 4.34 16.60 32.82
CA GLN A 169 5.46 16.36 33.74
C GLN A 169 5.45 17.29 34.95
N ALA A 170 4.93 18.51 34.80
CA ALA A 170 4.69 19.43 35.90
C ALA A 170 3.53 18.98 36.84
N GLU A 171 2.97 17.79 36.60
CA GLU A 171 1.87 17.18 37.35
C GLU A 171 0.61 18.05 37.43
N GLU A 172 0.30 18.87 36.41
CA GLU A 172 -0.94 19.66 36.39
C GLU A 172 -2.17 18.73 36.24
N PRO A 173 -2.91 18.41 37.33
CA PRO A 173 -3.96 17.39 37.28
C PRO A 173 -5.20 17.88 36.51
N ALA A 174 -5.28 19.18 36.26
CA ALA A 174 -6.38 19.84 35.56
C ALA A 174 -6.41 19.56 34.06
N LEU A 175 -5.33 19.00 33.48
CA LEU A 175 -5.24 18.72 32.04
C LEU A 175 -5.75 17.34 31.66
N ILE A 176 -5.92 16.41 32.60
CA ILE A 176 -6.40 15.05 32.32
C ILE A 176 -7.83 14.91 32.84
N ASP A 177 -8.78 14.83 31.92
CA ASP A 177 -10.19 14.60 32.24
C ASP A 177 -10.48 13.15 32.62
N ALA A 178 -9.74 12.22 31.99
CA ALA A 178 -9.92 10.80 32.20
C ALA A 178 -8.62 10.02 32.01
N GLN A 179 -8.38 9.07 32.92
CA GLN A 179 -7.33 8.07 32.80
C GLN A 179 -7.92 6.68 32.97
N THR A 180 -7.70 5.82 32.00
CA THR A 180 -8.12 4.42 32.04
C THR A 180 -6.97 3.51 31.63
N GLU A 181 -7.03 2.26 32.05
CA GLU A 181 -6.18 1.21 31.52
C GLU A 181 -7.06 0.20 30.80
N GLU A 182 -6.93 0.16 29.47
CA GLU A 182 -7.70 -0.74 28.63
C GLU A 182 -6.73 -1.67 27.91
N HIS A 183 -6.84 -2.97 28.18
CA HIS A 183 -6.07 -3.98 27.45
C HIS A 183 -4.54 -3.86 27.60
N GLY A 184 -4.05 -3.38 28.75
CA GLY A 184 -2.62 -3.13 28.98
C GLY A 184 -2.10 -1.87 28.27
N ILE A 185 -3.02 -1.04 27.75
CA ILE A 185 -2.75 0.26 27.17
C ILE A 185 -3.19 1.29 28.20
N LYS A 186 -2.27 2.17 28.59
CA LYS A 186 -2.61 3.32 29.42
C LYS A 186 -3.18 4.39 28.50
N ILE A 187 -4.43 4.78 28.74
CA ILE A 187 -5.17 5.78 27.98
C ILE A 187 -5.37 7.00 28.86
N GLN A 188 -4.93 8.16 28.39
CA GLN A 188 -5.14 9.46 29.04
C GLN A 188 -5.83 10.40 28.06
N LYS A 189 -6.89 11.08 28.51
CA LYS A 189 -7.65 12.04 27.70
C LYS A 189 -7.70 13.38 28.40
N GLY A 190 -7.66 14.45 27.62
CA GLY A 190 -7.71 15.80 28.13
C GLY A 190 -7.91 16.84 27.04
N GLU A 191 -7.96 18.09 27.47
CA GLU A 191 -8.04 19.27 26.61
C GLU A 191 -7.01 20.30 27.08
N LEU A 192 -6.27 20.89 26.14
CA LEU A 192 -5.37 22.01 26.40
C LEU A 192 -5.65 23.12 25.41
N GLU A 193 -6.06 24.30 25.88
CA GLU A 193 -6.28 25.50 25.05
C GLU A 193 -7.22 25.26 23.85
N GLY A 194 -8.28 24.46 24.03
CA GLY A 194 -9.22 24.11 22.95
C GLY A 194 -8.76 22.94 22.06
N ILE A 195 -7.62 22.31 22.38
CA ILE A 195 -7.07 21.15 21.66
C ILE A 195 -7.37 19.89 22.46
N GLU A 196 -8.26 19.05 21.93
CA GLU A 196 -8.54 17.73 22.50
C GLU A 196 -7.39 16.76 22.20
N PHE A 197 -6.96 16.00 23.20
CA PHE A 197 -5.94 14.98 23.05
C PHE A 197 -6.28 13.64 23.72
N GLU A 198 -5.81 12.55 23.13
CA GLU A 198 -5.81 11.19 23.71
C GLU A 198 -4.41 10.57 23.55
N ILE A 199 -3.82 10.14 24.67
CA ILE A 199 -2.50 9.51 24.74
C ILE A 199 -2.71 8.03 25.01
N ASN A 200 -2.25 7.18 24.10
CA ASN A 200 -2.25 5.73 24.25
C ASN A 200 -0.80 5.23 24.40
N SER A 201 -0.41 4.83 25.60
CA SER A 201 0.92 4.29 25.88
C SER A 201 0.91 2.77 25.85
N TYR A 202 1.66 2.20 24.92
CA TYR A 202 1.87 0.76 24.75
C TYR A 202 3.22 0.37 25.34
N GLY A 203 3.31 0.32 26.67
CA GLY A 203 4.59 0.13 27.39
C GLY A 203 5.35 -1.11 26.93
N ASN A 204 4.66 -2.24 26.73
CA ASN A 204 5.27 -3.51 26.28
C ASN A 204 5.85 -3.46 24.85
N TYR A 205 5.51 -2.42 24.08
CA TYR A 205 5.92 -2.27 22.70
C TYR A 205 6.81 -1.05 22.47
N GLY A 206 7.03 -0.20 23.49
CA GLY A 206 7.80 1.04 23.34
C GLY A 206 7.16 2.06 22.39
N ILE A 207 5.82 2.08 22.30
CA ILE A 207 5.08 2.98 21.41
C ILE A 207 4.20 3.91 22.23
N THR A 208 4.25 5.20 21.92
CA THR A 208 3.28 6.19 22.41
C THR A 208 2.51 6.75 21.23
N VAL A 209 1.18 6.72 21.30
CA VAL A 209 0.31 7.25 20.24
C VAL A 209 -0.46 8.46 20.78
N TRP A 210 -0.23 9.61 20.16
CA TRP A 210 -0.94 10.86 20.44
C TRP A 210 -2.02 11.05 19.38
N LYS A 211 -3.27 11.15 19.81
CA LYS A 211 -4.37 11.57 18.94
C LYS A 211 -4.74 12.99 19.30
N ILE A 212 -4.68 13.88 18.32
CA ILE A 212 -4.90 15.31 18.52
C ILE A 212 -5.97 15.76 17.53
N THR A 213 -6.96 16.52 18.02
CA THR A 213 -7.94 17.18 17.16
C THR A 213 -7.75 18.68 17.25
N ARG A 214 -7.47 19.33 16.12
CA ARG A 214 -7.26 20.77 16.01
C ARG A 214 -8.02 21.31 14.81
N GLU A 215 -8.84 22.35 15.02
CA GLU A 215 -9.62 23.00 13.94
C GLU A 215 -10.46 22.00 13.11
N GLY A 216 -10.95 20.93 13.74
CA GLY A 216 -11.71 19.85 13.08
C GLY A 216 -10.87 18.86 12.26
N GLN A 217 -9.54 19.00 12.24
CA GLN A 217 -8.61 18.05 11.63
C GLN A 217 -8.03 17.11 12.70
N ALA A 218 -8.09 15.81 12.42
CA ALA A 218 -7.54 14.77 13.29
C ALA A 218 -6.10 14.41 12.90
N TYR A 219 -5.25 14.27 13.91
CA TYR A 219 -3.85 13.86 13.79
C TYR A 219 -3.61 12.62 14.67
N GLU A 220 -2.77 11.71 14.19
CA GLU A 220 -2.28 10.56 14.95
C GLU A 220 -0.75 10.52 14.85
N VAL A 221 -0.07 10.87 15.95
CA VAL A 221 1.39 10.87 16.04
C VAL A 221 1.85 9.63 16.80
N ASN A 222 2.57 8.74 16.13
CA ASN A 222 3.15 7.54 16.72
C ASN A 222 4.64 7.79 17.00
N GLU A 223 5.00 7.84 18.27
CA GLU A 223 6.38 7.95 18.72
C GLU A 223 6.92 6.56 19.04
N TYR A 224 7.94 6.14 18.31
CA TYR A 224 8.61 4.86 18.51
C TYR A 224 9.92 5.07 19.26
N ALA A 225 10.00 4.53 20.48
CA ALA A 225 11.24 4.52 21.25
C ALA A 225 12.34 3.68 20.55
N PRO A 226 13.63 3.88 20.87
CA PRO A 226 14.67 2.95 20.47
C PRO A 226 14.28 1.51 20.89
N GLN A 227 14.34 0.56 19.97
CA GLN A 227 13.88 -0.83 20.15
C GLN A 227 12.36 -1.05 20.22
N ALA A 228 11.53 -0.06 19.88
CA ALA A 228 10.08 -0.26 19.84
C ALA A 228 9.68 -1.40 18.90
N TYR A 229 8.65 -2.16 19.24
CA TYR A 229 8.08 -3.22 18.42
C TYR A 229 6.72 -2.85 17.86
N HIS A 230 6.67 -2.64 16.55
CA HIS A 230 5.44 -2.41 15.80
C HIS A 230 5.35 -3.44 14.67
N GLY A 231 5.48 -4.73 14.99
CA GLY A 231 5.16 -5.81 14.06
C GLY A 231 3.78 -6.42 14.34
N PRO A 232 3.47 -7.60 13.78
CA PRO A 232 2.25 -8.33 14.07
C PRO A 232 2.12 -8.69 15.57
N LYS A 233 1.01 -8.26 16.17
CA LYS A 233 0.71 -8.42 17.60
C LYS A 233 -0.77 -8.71 17.83
N THR A 234 -1.13 -9.16 19.04
CA THR A 234 -2.51 -9.58 19.37
C THR A 234 -3.52 -8.44 19.16
N GLU A 235 -3.10 -7.19 19.38
CA GLU A 235 -3.87 -5.97 19.18
C GLU A 235 -4.36 -5.83 17.73
N GLY A 236 -3.63 -6.34 16.74
CA GLY A 236 -4.10 -6.31 15.35
C GLY A 236 -5.38 -7.14 15.13
N PHE A 237 -5.60 -8.21 15.92
CA PHE A 237 -6.88 -8.93 15.89
C PHE A 237 -8.00 -8.14 16.59
N ILE A 238 -7.66 -7.39 17.63
CA ILE A 238 -8.59 -6.53 18.37
C ILE A 238 -9.04 -5.38 17.47
N GLU A 239 -8.12 -4.73 16.75
CA GLU A 239 -8.45 -3.67 15.79
C GLU A 239 -9.36 -4.18 14.66
N ARG A 240 -9.07 -5.37 14.11
CA ARG A 240 -9.97 -5.99 13.12
C ARG A 240 -11.36 -6.28 13.69
N GLN A 241 -11.44 -6.70 14.95
CA GLN A 241 -12.72 -6.91 15.62
C GLN A 241 -13.48 -5.59 15.82
N ARG A 242 -12.79 -4.56 16.28
CA ARG A 242 -13.35 -3.23 16.53
C ARG A 242 -14.01 -2.70 15.27
N LEU A 243 -13.30 -2.74 14.14
CA LEU A 243 -13.84 -2.33 12.85
C LEU A 243 -15.13 -3.07 12.46
N LEU A 244 -15.19 -4.39 12.66
CA LEU A 244 -16.40 -5.18 12.37
C LEU A 244 -17.61 -4.76 13.20
N ILE A 245 -17.40 -4.52 14.50
CA ILE A 245 -18.47 -4.13 15.43
C ILE A 245 -18.90 -2.69 15.19
N ASP A 246 -17.96 -1.77 15.02
CA ASP A 246 -18.25 -0.35 14.83
C ASP A 246 -18.98 -0.12 13.51
N ALA A 247 -18.59 -0.83 12.44
CA ALA A 247 -19.32 -0.82 11.18
C ALA A 247 -20.75 -1.34 11.32
N ALA A 248 -20.97 -2.41 12.10
CA ALA A 248 -22.30 -2.94 12.36
C ALA A 248 -23.15 -1.97 13.19
N LYS A 249 -22.57 -1.36 14.23
CA LYS A 249 -23.23 -0.34 15.05
C LYS A 249 -23.60 0.87 14.21
N TRP A 250 -22.69 1.35 13.36
CA TRP A 250 -22.93 2.46 12.44
C TRP A 250 -24.07 2.14 11.47
N HIS A 251 -24.07 0.95 10.88
CA HIS A 251 -25.17 0.51 10.03
C HIS A 251 -26.51 0.52 10.76
N VAL A 252 -26.57 -0.03 11.98
CA VAL A 252 -27.78 -0.08 12.81
C VAL A 252 -28.29 1.32 13.16
N LYS A 253 -27.38 2.25 13.52
CA LYS A 253 -27.73 3.64 13.86
C LYS A 253 -28.35 4.40 12.68
N ASN A 254 -27.92 4.08 11.45
CA ASN A 254 -28.39 4.73 10.23
C ASN A 254 -29.58 4.02 9.57
N LEU A 255 -30.23 3.08 10.26
CA LEU A 255 -31.43 2.45 9.75
C LEU A 255 -32.62 3.44 9.76
N PRO A 256 -33.43 3.48 8.69
CA PRO A 256 -34.62 4.32 8.65
C PRO A 256 -35.73 3.70 9.51
N ILE A 257 -35.68 3.92 10.83
CA ILE A 257 -36.64 3.37 11.81
C ILE A 257 -37.84 4.30 12.10
N GLY A 258 -37.84 5.51 11.53
CA GLY A 258 -38.82 6.57 11.82
C GLY A 258 -38.85 6.98 13.30
N ASP A 259 -39.79 7.86 13.69
CA ASP A 259 -39.96 8.28 15.10
C ASP A 259 -40.75 7.25 15.94
N SER A 260 -40.83 5.99 15.48
CA SER A 260 -41.57 4.96 16.18
C SER A 260 -40.84 4.51 17.44
N LEU A 261 -41.50 4.59 18.60
CA LEU A 261 -40.95 4.16 19.89
C LEU A 261 -40.50 2.68 19.88
N GLU A 262 -41.20 1.84 19.13
CA GLU A 262 -40.88 0.42 18.96
C GLU A 262 -39.62 0.21 18.11
N GLY A 263 -39.45 0.99 17.03
CA GLY A 263 -38.24 1.00 16.21
C GLY A 263 -37.01 1.47 16.98
N GLN A 264 -37.14 2.52 17.79
CA GLN A 264 -36.07 3.03 18.66
C GLN A 264 -35.64 1.97 19.70
N LYS A 265 -36.59 1.35 20.41
CA LYS A 265 -36.30 0.26 21.36
C LYS A 265 -35.64 -0.95 20.70
N ALA A 266 -36.04 -1.28 19.48
CA ALA A 266 -35.42 -2.37 18.72
C ALA A 266 -33.97 -2.04 18.33
N GLN A 267 -33.71 -0.79 17.93
CA GLN A 267 -32.38 -0.29 17.61
C GLN A 267 -31.45 -0.28 18.84
N GLU A 268 -31.90 0.22 19.99
CA GLU A 268 -31.14 0.19 21.25
C GLU A 268 -30.74 -1.25 21.62
N LYS A 269 -31.69 -2.18 21.57
CA LYS A 269 -31.44 -3.60 21.86
C LYS A 269 -30.47 -4.27 20.89
N LEU A 270 -30.48 -3.85 19.62
CA LEU A 270 -29.47 -4.26 18.63
C LEU A 270 -28.08 -3.81 19.06
N LEU A 271 -27.93 -2.54 19.45
CA LEU A 271 -26.66 -1.97 19.91
C LEU A 271 -26.15 -2.69 21.17
N GLU A 272 -27.00 -2.91 22.18
CA GLU A 272 -26.65 -3.68 23.39
C GLU A 272 -26.18 -5.11 23.06
N THR A 273 -26.79 -5.73 22.06
CA THR A 273 -26.41 -7.09 21.65
C THR A 273 -25.06 -7.09 20.93
N LEU A 274 -24.76 -6.06 20.14
CA LEU A 274 -23.44 -5.89 19.53
C LEU A 274 -22.36 -5.66 20.61
N ASP A 275 -22.63 -4.86 21.65
CA ASP A 275 -21.72 -4.69 22.81
C ASP A 275 -21.46 -6.01 23.54
N TYR A 276 -22.48 -6.85 23.64
CA TYR A 276 -22.31 -8.19 24.20
C TYR A 276 -21.42 -9.09 23.34
N LEU A 277 -21.55 -9.05 22.00
CA LEU A 277 -20.66 -9.79 21.11
C LEU A 277 -19.21 -9.31 21.23
N GLN A 278 -19.01 -8.00 21.32
CA GLN A 278 -17.71 -7.38 21.57
C GLN A 278 -17.09 -7.90 22.86
N ARG A 279 -17.81 -7.83 24.00
CA ARG A 279 -17.31 -8.32 25.29
C ARG A 279 -16.92 -9.81 25.27
N ASN A 280 -17.73 -10.66 24.64
CA ASN A 280 -17.41 -12.09 24.52
C ASN A 280 -16.15 -12.33 23.69
N PHE A 281 -16.00 -11.62 22.57
CA PHE A 281 -14.79 -11.71 21.76
C PHE A 281 -13.56 -11.29 22.58
N MET A 282 -13.66 -10.17 23.31
CA MET A 282 -12.57 -9.66 24.14
C MET A 282 -12.19 -10.61 25.27
N GLN A 283 -13.15 -11.33 25.85
CA GLN A 283 -12.87 -12.36 26.84
C GLN A 283 -12.08 -13.53 26.23
N GLU A 284 -12.44 -13.97 25.03
CA GLU A 284 -11.79 -15.10 24.35
C GLU A 284 -10.39 -14.75 23.83
N ILE A 285 -10.21 -13.59 23.19
CA ILE A 285 -8.94 -13.17 22.60
C ILE A 285 -7.82 -12.95 23.64
N ARG A 286 -8.18 -12.78 24.92
CA ARG A 286 -7.23 -12.65 26.04
C ARG A 286 -6.62 -13.97 26.49
N SER A 287 -7.10 -15.11 25.99
CA SER A 287 -6.51 -16.40 26.34
C SER A 287 -5.11 -16.56 25.75
N GLU A 288 -4.23 -17.26 26.46
CA GLU A 288 -2.80 -17.44 26.12
C GLU A 288 -2.56 -17.90 24.68
N LYS A 289 -3.47 -18.70 24.13
CA LYS A 289 -3.39 -19.19 22.74
C LYS A 289 -3.39 -18.08 21.68
N PHE A 290 -3.84 -16.87 22.00
CA PHE A 290 -3.86 -15.73 21.06
C PHE A 290 -2.75 -14.71 21.32
N LEU A 291 -1.93 -14.90 22.36
CA LEU A 291 -0.82 -14.02 22.67
C LEU A 291 0.26 -14.18 21.61
N ILE A 292 0.72 -13.06 21.08
CA ILE A 292 1.88 -12.97 20.20
C ILE A 292 2.98 -12.26 20.98
N ASP A 293 4.05 -12.99 21.27
CA ASP A 293 5.23 -12.44 21.90
C ASP A 293 6.20 -11.90 20.83
N PRO A 294 6.54 -10.59 20.85
CA PRO A 294 7.53 -10.00 19.94
C PRO A 294 8.86 -10.74 19.87
N GLN A 295 9.34 -11.31 20.99
CA GLN A 295 10.62 -12.04 21.04
C GLN A 295 10.57 -13.32 20.20
N TYR A 296 9.42 -14.00 20.18
CA TYR A 296 9.21 -15.15 19.29
C TYR A 296 9.11 -14.73 17.83
N ILE A 297 8.46 -13.60 17.54
CA ILE A 297 8.34 -13.10 16.16
C ILE A 297 9.69 -12.66 15.60
N GLN A 298 10.49 -11.96 16.40
CA GLN A 298 11.82 -11.47 16.05
C GLN A 298 12.93 -12.51 16.26
N HIS A 299 12.56 -13.79 16.42
CA HIS A 299 13.51 -14.86 16.68
C HIS A 299 14.56 -14.97 15.54
N PRO A 300 15.86 -15.16 15.85
CA PRO A 300 16.92 -15.21 14.83
C PRO A 300 16.70 -16.29 13.76
N ASP A 301 16.15 -17.44 14.16
CA ASP A 301 15.57 -18.40 13.21
C ASP A 301 14.16 -17.96 12.83
N LYS A 302 14.04 -17.35 11.64
CA LYS A 302 12.77 -16.86 11.07
C LYS A 302 11.68 -17.92 11.07
N LYS A 303 12.03 -19.21 10.92
CA LYS A 303 11.04 -20.29 10.84
C LYS A 303 10.27 -20.46 12.14
N VAL A 304 10.93 -20.28 13.29
CA VAL A 304 10.29 -20.38 14.62
C VAL A 304 9.21 -19.31 14.76
N GLY A 305 9.54 -18.05 14.46
CA GLY A 305 8.58 -16.94 14.49
C GLY A 305 7.45 -17.10 13.47
N GLU A 306 7.77 -17.56 12.25
CA GLU A 306 6.77 -17.85 11.22
C GLU A 306 5.78 -18.94 11.67
N ASP A 307 6.26 -20.09 12.16
CA ASP A 307 5.41 -21.22 12.54
C ASP A 307 4.50 -20.85 13.72
N HIS A 308 5.06 -20.18 14.75
CA HIS A 308 4.29 -19.68 15.89
C HIS A 308 3.18 -18.72 15.43
N TYR A 309 3.52 -17.72 14.63
CA TYR A 309 2.54 -16.74 14.15
C TYR A 309 1.45 -17.38 13.29
N MET A 310 1.81 -18.33 12.41
CA MET A 310 0.83 -19.01 11.55
C MET A 310 -0.21 -19.79 12.35
N GLN A 311 0.19 -20.40 13.46
CA GLN A 311 -0.72 -21.09 14.38
C GLN A 311 -1.68 -20.09 15.04
N VAL A 312 -1.15 -19.04 15.68
CA VAL A 312 -1.92 -18.02 16.39
C VAL A 312 -2.88 -17.29 15.44
N HIS A 313 -2.39 -16.85 14.29
CA HIS A 313 -3.20 -16.22 13.26
C HIS A 313 -4.34 -17.15 12.78
N GLY A 314 -4.06 -18.45 12.61
CA GLY A 314 -5.04 -19.44 12.17
C GLY A 314 -6.27 -19.47 13.07
N ILE A 315 -6.06 -19.54 14.38
CA ILE A 315 -7.13 -19.58 15.39
C ILE A 315 -7.81 -18.21 15.56
N ALA A 316 -7.06 -17.10 15.58
CA ALA A 316 -7.62 -15.75 15.73
C ALA A 316 -8.53 -15.39 14.55
N GLN A 317 -8.13 -15.74 13.33
CA GLN A 317 -8.94 -15.53 12.13
C GLN A 317 -10.25 -16.32 12.16
N GLU A 318 -10.26 -17.53 12.73
CA GLU A 318 -11.49 -18.31 12.90
C GLU A 318 -12.46 -17.66 13.90
N LEU A 319 -11.93 -17.06 14.96
CA LEU A 319 -12.70 -16.31 15.94
C LEU A 319 -13.32 -15.05 15.33
N LEU A 320 -12.53 -14.24 14.60
CA LEU A 320 -13.01 -13.06 13.87
C LEU A 320 -14.08 -13.41 12.84
N ALA A 321 -13.89 -14.49 12.08
CA ALA A 321 -14.88 -14.94 11.10
C ALA A 321 -16.18 -15.43 11.78
N GLN A 322 -16.08 -16.02 12.98
CA GLN A 322 -17.26 -16.39 13.75
C GLN A 322 -18.01 -15.14 14.25
N LEU A 323 -17.28 -14.13 14.73
CA LEU A 323 -17.86 -12.86 15.13
C LEU A 323 -18.64 -12.20 13.99
N ALA A 324 -18.03 -12.07 12.80
CA ALA A 324 -18.71 -11.51 11.63
C ALA A 324 -20.00 -12.27 11.28
N LYS A 325 -20.01 -13.60 11.44
CA LYS A 325 -21.22 -14.42 11.23
C LYS A 325 -22.29 -14.19 12.29
N ASP A 326 -21.86 -14.00 13.55
CA ASP A 326 -22.76 -13.76 14.67
C ASP A 326 -23.37 -12.36 14.63
N ILE A 327 -22.62 -11.35 14.18
CA ILE A 327 -23.13 -10.01 13.85
C ILE A 327 -24.24 -10.13 12.81
N GLN A 328 -23.94 -10.78 11.68
CA GLN A 328 -24.90 -10.95 10.58
C GLN A 328 -26.20 -11.62 11.04
N PHE A 329 -26.09 -12.68 11.85
CA PHE A 329 -27.25 -13.36 12.40
C PHE A 329 -28.05 -12.49 13.38
N THR A 330 -27.36 -11.75 14.24
CA THR A 330 -27.99 -10.89 15.25
C THR A 330 -28.82 -9.78 14.60
N VAL A 331 -28.27 -9.10 13.59
CA VAL A 331 -28.98 -8.05 12.86
C VAL A 331 -30.25 -8.61 12.20
N ASN A 332 -30.16 -9.76 11.54
CA ASN A 332 -31.32 -10.38 10.88
C ASN A 332 -32.42 -10.81 11.84
N GLN A 333 -32.06 -11.36 13.01
CA GLN A 333 -33.04 -11.85 13.97
C GLN A 333 -33.85 -10.71 14.59
N LEU A 334 -33.19 -9.61 14.95
CA LEU A 334 -33.90 -8.46 15.53
C LEU A 334 -34.71 -7.68 14.49
N ASN A 335 -34.28 -7.65 13.22
CA ASN A 335 -35.12 -7.15 12.12
C ASN A 335 -36.44 -7.92 12.00
N GLN A 336 -36.40 -9.25 12.14
CA GLN A 336 -37.59 -10.10 12.07
C GLN A 336 -38.52 -9.93 13.27
N VAL A 337 -37.97 -9.72 14.47
CA VAL A 337 -38.75 -9.57 15.72
C VAL A 337 -39.39 -8.19 15.86
N ALA A 338 -38.76 -7.15 15.30
CA ALA A 338 -39.25 -5.78 15.36
C ALA A 338 -40.21 -5.42 14.21
N GLU A 339 -40.60 -6.39 13.37
CA GLU A 339 -41.39 -6.21 12.13
C GLU A 339 -40.86 -5.09 11.20
N LEU A 340 -39.60 -4.70 11.37
CA LEU A 340 -38.92 -3.80 10.48
C LEU A 340 -38.86 -4.51 9.13
N LYS A 341 -39.60 -4.01 8.13
CA LYS A 341 -39.63 -4.54 6.74
C LYS A 341 -38.32 -4.27 6.00
N MET A 342 -37.22 -4.59 6.65
CA MET A 342 -35.88 -4.39 6.16
C MET A 342 -35.42 -5.60 5.35
N GLU A 343 -34.65 -5.32 4.32
CA GLU A 343 -33.99 -6.34 3.51
C GLU A 343 -32.98 -7.14 4.36
N GLU A 344 -32.82 -8.43 4.06
CA GLU A 344 -31.87 -9.32 4.75
C GLU A 344 -30.46 -8.69 4.81
N PHE A 345 -29.87 -8.67 6.00
CA PHE A 345 -28.48 -8.29 6.25
C PHE A 345 -27.57 -9.49 5.97
N THR A 346 -26.78 -9.40 4.90
CA THR A 346 -25.87 -10.45 4.46
C THR A 346 -24.44 -10.15 4.90
N ILE A 347 -23.53 -11.13 4.77
CA ILE A 347 -22.10 -10.90 5.00
C ILE A 347 -21.52 -9.86 4.02
N ASP A 348 -22.07 -9.79 2.81
CA ASP A 348 -21.64 -8.79 1.82
C ASP A 348 -22.13 -7.38 2.22
N LYS A 349 -23.31 -7.27 2.86
CA LYS A 349 -23.78 -6.02 3.45
C LYS A 349 -22.94 -5.59 4.66
N LEU A 350 -22.46 -6.52 5.49
CA LEU A 350 -21.49 -6.20 6.54
C LEU A 350 -20.19 -5.66 5.94
N ALA A 351 -19.65 -6.32 4.91
CA ALA A 351 -18.46 -5.83 4.22
C ALA A 351 -18.67 -4.47 3.55
N GLN A 352 -19.90 -4.17 3.09
CA GLN A 352 -20.24 -2.84 2.58
C GLN A 352 -20.36 -1.80 3.70
N ALA A 353 -21.00 -2.16 4.82
CA ALA A 353 -21.08 -1.31 6.01
C ALA A 353 -19.70 -0.95 6.57
N GLU A 354 -18.73 -1.88 6.52
CA GLU A 354 -17.33 -1.57 6.87
C GLU A 354 -16.76 -0.45 6.01
N LYS A 355 -16.97 -0.52 4.69
CA LYS A 355 -16.47 0.50 3.77
C LYS A 355 -17.14 1.84 4.00
N ASP A 356 -18.46 1.85 4.16
CA ASP A 356 -19.23 3.07 4.36
C ASP A 356 -18.88 3.71 5.71
N PHE A 357 -18.64 2.91 6.74
CA PHE A 357 -18.14 3.37 8.04
C PHE A 357 -16.74 4.01 7.92
N ILE A 358 -15.80 3.37 7.22
CA ILE A 358 -14.45 3.94 7.02
C ILE A 358 -14.52 5.27 6.25
N VAL A 359 -15.35 5.35 5.21
CA VAL A 359 -15.56 6.60 4.44
C VAL A 359 -16.16 7.69 5.34
N ALA A 360 -17.10 7.33 6.21
CA ALA A 360 -17.78 8.27 7.10
C ALA A 360 -16.88 8.79 8.23
N VAL A 361 -16.03 7.93 8.81
CA VAL A 361 -15.06 8.32 9.86
C VAL A 361 -13.89 9.10 9.26
N GLY A 362 -13.48 8.75 8.03
CA GLY A 362 -12.28 9.29 7.41
C GLY A 362 -10.99 8.73 8.02
N ARG A 363 -9.87 9.43 7.79
CA ARG A 363 -8.55 9.10 8.35
C ARG A 363 -7.91 10.35 8.94
N PRO A 364 -7.16 10.22 10.04
CA PRO A 364 -6.30 11.30 10.50
C PRO A 364 -5.10 11.49 9.57
N THR A 365 -4.44 12.63 9.68
CA THR A 365 -3.03 12.77 9.27
C THR A 365 -2.20 11.90 10.20
N ILE A 366 -1.43 10.96 9.66
CA ILE A 366 -0.59 10.07 10.46
C ILE A 366 0.86 10.55 10.36
N ILE A 367 1.51 10.72 11.51
CA ILE A 367 2.93 11.07 11.63
C ILE A 367 3.60 10.00 12.47
N ASN A 368 4.70 9.43 11.99
CA ASN A 368 5.51 8.47 12.73
C ASN A 368 6.88 9.09 12.99
N THR A 369 7.33 9.10 14.24
CA THR A 369 8.66 9.59 14.61
C THR A 369 9.49 8.46 15.21
N TYR A 370 10.74 8.33 14.78
CA TYR A 370 11.62 7.22 15.17
C TYR A 370 13.09 7.52 14.95
N PHE A 371 13.95 6.75 15.63
CA PHE A 371 15.40 6.71 15.41
C PHE A 371 15.78 5.53 14.52
N LEU A 372 16.85 5.66 13.74
CA LEU A 372 17.32 4.62 12.83
C LEU A 372 18.74 4.14 13.16
N GLY A 373 18.91 2.82 13.23
CA GLY A 373 20.20 2.16 13.46
C GLY A 373 20.85 2.59 14.79
N ASN A 374 22.15 2.85 14.74
CA ASN A 374 22.92 3.42 15.86
C ASN A 374 23.03 4.95 15.76
N SER A 375 22.22 5.59 14.93
CA SER A 375 22.25 7.04 14.75
C SER A 375 21.45 7.72 15.88
N ASN A 376 21.96 8.84 16.37
CA ASN A 376 21.20 9.75 17.23
C ASN A 376 20.25 10.66 16.42
N GLN A 377 20.21 10.50 15.09
CA GLN A 377 19.32 11.26 14.21
C GLN A 377 17.90 10.70 14.29
N GLN A 378 16.94 11.59 14.59
CA GLN A 378 15.52 11.28 14.58
C GLN A 378 14.92 11.63 13.22
N PHE A 379 13.96 10.82 12.78
CA PHE A 379 13.25 10.96 11.51
C PHE A 379 11.75 11.08 11.73
N PHE A 380 11.07 11.68 10.76
CA PHE A 380 9.62 11.62 10.64
C PHE A 380 9.17 11.06 9.29
N HIS A 381 8.08 10.31 9.29
CA HIS A 381 7.29 9.99 8.10
C HIS A 381 5.87 10.47 8.33
N MET A 382 5.28 11.16 7.35
CA MET A 382 3.91 11.65 7.41
C MET A 382 3.12 11.19 6.18
N GLN A 383 1.86 10.84 6.38
CA GLN A 383 0.86 10.81 5.31
C GLN A 383 -0.37 11.64 5.69
N LYS A 384 -0.61 12.68 4.90
CA LYS A 384 -1.76 13.58 5.03
C LYS A 384 -2.82 13.23 3.99
N PRO A 385 -4.05 12.89 4.39
CA PRO A 385 -5.17 12.79 3.46
C PRO A 385 -5.37 14.10 2.70
N SER A 386 -5.46 14.04 1.37
CA SER A 386 -5.63 15.26 0.57
C SER A 386 -7.03 15.85 0.73
N SER A 387 -7.11 17.15 0.93
CA SER A 387 -8.35 17.95 0.87
C SER A 387 -8.77 18.21 -0.58
N ILE A 388 -10.07 18.33 -0.86
CA ILE A 388 -10.58 18.77 -2.17
C ILE A 388 -10.95 20.24 -2.13
N ILE A 389 -10.81 20.91 -3.28
CA ILE A 389 -11.47 22.19 -3.54
C ILE A 389 -12.80 21.91 -4.24
N ASN A 390 -13.91 22.36 -3.64
CA ASN A 390 -15.23 22.20 -4.23
C ASN A 390 -15.46 23.16 -5.41
N GLU A 391 -16.59 23.04 -6.11
CA GLU A 391 -16.93 23.90 -7.26
C GLU A 391 -17.01 25.40 -6.92
N LYS A 392 -17.20 25.74 -5.63
CA LYS A 392 -17.20 27.11 -5.12
C LYS A 392 -15.80 27.63 -4.79
N GLY A 393 -14.78 26.77 -4.87
CA GLY A 393 -13.40 27.09 -4.51
C GLY A 393 -13.10 26.86 -3.03
N GLU A 394 -14.01 26.30 -2.24
CA GLU A 394 -13.80 26.10 -0.80
C GLU A 394 -13.05 24.78 -0.55
N ARG A 395 -12.09 24.81 0.38
CA ARG A 395 -11.37 23.62 0.81
C ARG A 395 -12.26 22.80 1.72
N MET A 396 -12.56 21.57 1.31
CA MET A 396 -13.30 20.60 2.09
C MET A 396 -12.41 19.38 2.37
N ALA A 397 -12.53 18.81 3.56
CA ALA A 397 -12.00 17.48 3.81
C ALA A 397 -12.62 16.53 2.77
N ARG A 398 -11.78 15.92 1.92
CA ARG A 398 -12.28 14.94 0.96
C ARG A 398 -12.85 13.78 1.77
N ALA A 399 -14.07 13.35 1.45
CA ALA A 399 -14.55 12.05 1.91
C ALA A 399 -13.52 11.02 1.44
N MET A 400 -12.72 10.53 2.38
CA MET A 400 -11.60 9.67 2.10
C MET A 400 -12.17 8.37 1.52
N LEU A 401 -11.62 7.97 0.37
CA LEU A 401 -11.97 6.68 -0.23
C LEU A 401 -10.91 5.65 0.18
N PRO A 402 -11.25 4.61 0.96
CA PRO A 402 -10.34 3.51 1.20
C PRO A 402 -10.08 2.77 -0.11
N SER A 403 -8.93 2.10 -0.19
CA SER A 403 -8.55 1.22 -1.31
C SER A 403 -9.63 0.22 -1.76
N THR A 404 -10.54 -0.14 -0.86
CA THR A 404 -11.62 -1.11 -1.05
C THR A 404 -12.85 -0.50 -1.72
N VAL A 405 -12.91 0.83 -1.86
CA VAL A 405 -13.96 1.60 -2.55
C VAL A 405 -13.39 2.12 -3.87
N ARG A 406 -13.80 1.50 -4.97
CA ARG A 406 -13.32 1.80 -6.34
C ARG A 406 -14.47 1.78 -7.36
N ASP A 407 -15.68 1.98 -6.87
CA ASP A 407 -16.94 1.87 -7.61
C ASP A 407 -17.62 3.23 -7.84
N ARG A 408 -16.96 4.32 -7.45
CA ARG A 408 -17.48 5.69 -7.50
C ARG A 408 -16.38 6.70 -7.82
N GLU A 409 -16.78 7.93 -8.09
CA GLU A 409 -15.88 9.05 -8.33
C GLU A 409 -14.98 9.34 -7.14
N GLY A 410 -13.73 9.72 -7.42
CA GLY A 410 -12.69 9.99 -6.45
C GLY A 410 -11.48 9.06 -6.55
N LEU A 411 -10.36 9.49 -5.95
CA LEU A 411 -9.13 8.72 -5.85
C LEU A 411 -9.08 7.99 -4.50
N ALA A 412 -9.03 6.66 -4.53
CA ALA A 412 -8.80 5.88 -3.32
C ALA A 412 -7.35 6.03 -2.83
N ASN A 413 -7.16 6.04 -1.51
CA ASN A 413 -5.87 6.22 -0.84
C ASN A 413 -5.06 7.43 -1.34
N TYR A 414 -5.74 8.53 -1.63
CA TYR A 414 -5.10 9.77 -2.03
C TYR A 414 -4.52 10.52 -0.82
N VAL A 415 -3.20 10.60 -0.78
CA VAL A 415 -2.42 11.21 0.30
C VAL A 415 -1.22 11.97 -0.25
N ALA A 416 -0.83 13.04 0.42
CA ALA A 416 0.53 13.58 0.36
C ALA A 416 1.41 12.77 1.33
N THR A 417 2.59 12.34 0.89
CA THR A 417 3.57 11.60 1.70
C THR A 417 4.83 12.46 1.84
N SER A 418 5.35 12.54 3.06
CA SER A 418 6.50 13.38 3.41
C SER A 418 7.44 12.63 4.33
N PHE A 419 8.74 12.66 4.05
CA PHE A 419 9.78 12.04 4.88
C PHE A 419 10.91 13.01 5.14
N GLY A 420 11.41 13.07 6.36
CA GLY A 420 12.43 14.02 6.74
C GLY A 420 13.11 13.76 8.09
N GLU A 421 13.97 14.70 8.46
CA GLU A 421 14.72 14.72 9.72
C GLU A 421 14.06 15.64 10.74
N ILE A 422 14.16 15.26 12.01
CA ILE A 422 13.87 16.13 13.14
C ILE A 422 15.21 16.50 13.78
N HIS A 423 15.49 17.79 13.87
CA HIS A 423 16.68 18.33 14.53
C HIS A 423 16.25 19.09 15.78
N TYR A 424 17.08 19.04 16.81
CA TYR A 424 16.88 19.81 18.02
C TYR A 424 17.90 20.95 18.06
N ARG A 425 17.44 22.20 18.07
CA ARG A 425 18.31 23.38 18.16
C ARG A 425 17.71 24.41 19.11
N GLU A 426 18.51 24.89 20.07
CA GLU A 426 18.14 26.01 20.96
C GLU A 426 16.82 25.83 21.74
N GLY A 427 16.35 24.59 21.91
CA GLY A 427 15.07 24.34 22.59
C GLY A 427 13.87 24.15 21.66
N GLU A 428 14.05 24.18 20.35
CA GLU A 428 12.98 23.98 19.36
C GLU A 428 13.30 22.83 18.39
N ASP A 429 12.25 22.14 17.95
CA ASP A 429 12.34 21.13 16.91
C ASP A 429 12.34 21.81 15.55
N PHE A 430 13.43 21.63 14.79
CA PHE A 430 13.56 22.06 13.40
C PHE A 430 13.43 20.85 12.47
N LEU A 431 12.52 20.93 11.50
CA LEU A 431 12.25 19.81 10.59
C LEU A 431 12.81 20.08 9.19
N GLU A 432 13.52 19.10 8.63
CA GLU A 432 13.96 19.13 7.24
C GLU A 432 13.23 18.05 6.43
N THR A 433 12.40 18.45 5.46
CA THR A 433 11.81 17.53 4.48
C THR A 433 12.86 17.07 3.46
N LEU A 434 13.10 15.76 3.40
CA LEU A 434 14.04 15.13 2.47
C LEU A 434 13.37 14.59 1.19
N PHE A 435 12.06 14.30 1.25
CA PHE A 435 11.26 13.85 0.12
C PHE A 435 9.77 14.10 0.35
N ASP A 436 9.12 14.64 -0.68
CA ASP A 436 7.67 14.87 -0.74
C ASP A 436 7.08 14.33 -2.04
N ALA A 437 5.91 13.70 -1.96
CA ALA A 437 5.22 13.17 -3.13
C ALA A 437 3.71 13.00 -2.93
N ILE A 438 3.03 12.77 -4.06
CA ILE A 438 1.62 12.38 -4.08
C ILE A 438 1.48 10.87 -4.31
N ARG A 439 0.60 10.25 -3.53
CA ARG A 439 0.24 8.83 -3.67
C ARG A 439 -1.27 8.66 -3.79
N HIS A 440 -1.70 7.80 -4.71
CA HIS A 440 -3.11 7.42 -4.85
C HIS A 440 -3.28 6.08 -5.58
N SER A 441 -4.53 5.66 -5.73
CA SER A 441 -4.92 4.54 -6.60
C SER A 441 -5.02 5.00 -8.06
N SER A 442 -5.08 4.07 -9.02
CA SER A 442 -5.29 4.42 -10.43
C SER A 442 -6.46 5.39 -10.63
N TYR A 443 -6.30 6.39 -11.50
CA TYR A 443 -7.34 7.37 -11.83
C TYR A 443 -8.75 6.79 -12.09
N PRO A 444 -8.92 5.74 -12.91
CA PRO A 444 -10.24 5.17 -13.16
C PRO A 444 -10.76 4.31 -11.98
N PRO A 445 -12.02 4.49 -11.55
CA PRO A 445 -12.67 3.61 -10.58
C PRO A 445 -13.02 2.26 -11.22
N ILE A 446 -12.10 1.30 -11.10
CA ILE A 446 -12.14 0.04 -11.86
C ILE A 446 -13.32 -0.87 -11.54
N ALA A 447 -14.11 -0.64 -10.49
CA ALA A 447 -15.32 -1.42 -10.25
C ALA A 447 -16.55 -0.93 -11.06
N ILE A 448 -16.47 0.26 -11.68
CA ILE A 448 -17.52 0.74 -12.59
C ILE A 448 -17.52 -0.06 -13.89
N LYS A 449 -18.68 -0.62 -14.26
CA LYS A 449 -18.83 -1.51 -15.42
C LYS A 449 -18.84 -0.77 -16.76
N ASP A 450 -19.44 0.41 -16.82
CA ASP A 450 -19.44 1.23 -18.05
C ASP A 450 -18.04 1.80 -18.27
N THR A 451 -17.39 1.35 -19.35
CA THR A 451 -16.05 1.78 -19.74
C THR A 451 -15.95 3.28 -19.99
N LEU A 452 -16.91 3.89 -20.69
CA LEU A 452 -16.84 5.32 -21.00
C LEU A 452 -17.10 6.17 -19.75
N GLN A 453 -18.05 5.74 -18.92
CA GLN A 453 -18.28 6.39 -17.62
C GLN A 453 -17.03 6.33 -16.75
N ARG A 454 -16.39 5.16 -16.67
CA ARG A 454 -15.15 4.94 -15.91
C ARG A 454 -13.99 5.81 -16.42
N GLN A 455 -13.83 5.91 -17.74
CA GLN A 455 -12.81 6.75 -18.38
C GLN A 455 -13.05 8.25 -18.13
N ALA A 456 -14.29 8.70 -18.26
CA ALA A 456 -14.66 10.09 -18.00
C ALA A 456 -14.44 10.46 -16.52
N ILE A 457 -14.82 9.60 -15.57
CA ILE A 457 -14.50 9.79 -14.15
C ILE A 457 -12.98 9.79 -13.92
N GLY A 458 -12.22 8.92 -14.60
CA GLY A 458 -10.76 8.93 -14.53
C GLY A 458 -10.16 10.27 -14.97
N CYS A 459 -10.65 10.86 -16.05
CA CYS A 459 -10.24 12.20 -16.50
C CYS A 459 -10.60 13.27 -15.47
N ARG A 460 -11.80 13.21 -14.88
CA ARG A 460 -12.20 14.16 -13.83
C ARG A 460 -11.34 14.03 -12.57
N ASN A 461 -11.04 12.81 -12.15
CA ASN A 461 -10.12 12.54 -11.03
C ASN A 461 -8.72 13.12 -11.27
N CYS A 462 -8.19 13.01 -12.50
CA CYS A 462 -6.90 13.62 -12.87
C CYS A 462 -6.96 15.14 -12.87
N LYS A 463 -8.04 15.74 -13.38
CA LYS A 463 -8.26 17.19 -13.29
C LYS A 463 -8.29 17.69 -11.85
N GLN A 464 -8.96 16.96 -10.96
CA GLN A 464 -8.99 17.31 -9.54
C GLN A 464 -7.59 17.29 -8.93
N ASN A 465 -6.78 16.27 -9.22
CA ASN A 465 -5.40 16.21 -8.74
C ASN A 465 -4.55 17.42 -9.22
N LEU A 466 -4.75 17.87 -10.47
CA LEU A 466 -4.11 19.09 -10.98
C LEU A 466 -4.59 20.36 -10.27
N ILE A 467 -5.87 20.43 -9.91
CA ILE A 467 -6.43 21.54 -9.11
C ILE A 467 -5.83 21.53 -7.70
N ASP A 468 -5.75 20.36 -7.07
CA ASP A 468 -5.19 20.19 -5.73
C ASP A 468 -3.70 20.60 -5.71
N LEU A 469 -2.92 20.22 -6.74
CA LEU A 469 -1.53 20.67 -6.93
C LEU A 469 -1.40 22.18 -7.12
N ALA A 470 -2.25 22.77 -7.96
CA ALA A 470 -2.26 24.22 -8.16
C ALA A 470 -2.61 24.97 -6.86
N ALA A 471 -3.56 24.43 -6.08
CA ALA A 471 -3.97 25.01 -4.81
C ALA A 471 -2.81 25.05 -3.80
N LEU A 472 -2.05 23.96 -3.67
CA LEU A 472 -0.86 23.93 -2.83
C LEU A 472 0.14 25.01 -3.24
N ARG A 473 0.33 25.22 -4.55
CA ARG A 473 1.27 26.25 -5.04
C ARG A 473 0.78 27.67 -4.80
N ILE A 474 -0.52 27.93 -4.94
CA ILE A 474 -1.15 29.21 -4.62
C ILE A 474 -1.12 29.48 -3.11
N GLN A 475 -1.30 28.44 -2.28
CA GLN A 475 -1.20 28.57 -0.83
C GLN A 475 0.23 28.93 -0.40
N ALA A 476 1.25 28.32 -1.04
CA ALA A 476 2.65 28.62 -0.78
C ALA A 476 3.09 30.00 -1.30
N ASP A 477 2.40 30.56 -2.30
CA ASP A 477 2.63 31.91 -2.80
C ASP A 477 1.30 32.61 -3.13
N PRO A 478 0.63 33.20 -2.11
CA PRO A 478 -0.66 33.87 -2.30
C PRO A 478 -0.60 35.09 -3.23
N SER A 479 0.60 35.60 -3.51
CA SER A 479 0.84 36.75 -4.39
C SER A 479 0.83 36.36 -5.88
N LEU A 480 0.88 35.06 -6.18
CA LEU A 480 0.98 34.53 -7.54
C LEU A 480 -0.27 34.89 -8.38
N VAL A 481 -0.08 35.76 -9.38
CA VAL A 481 -1.12 36.12 -10.36
C VAL A 481 -0.93 35.31 -11.65
N THR A 482 -1.96 34.56 -12.04
CA THR A 482 -1.94 33.74 -13.26
C THR A 482 -2.85 34.31 -14.34
N THR A 483 -2.42 34.24 -15.60
CA THR A 483 -3.20 34.70 -16.77
C THR A 483 -3.05 33.70 -17.91
N PRO A 484 -3.86 33.77 -18.99
CA PRO A 484 -3.66 32.91 -20.17
C PRO A 484 -2.24 32.97 -20.75
N ASN A 485 -1.62 34.15 -20.70
CA ASN A 485 -0.27 34.40 -21.22
C ASN A 485 0.84 34.11 -20.20
N ARG A 486 0.48 34.01 -18.91
CA ARG A 486 1.38 33.63 -17.81
C ARG A 486 0.67 32.60 -16.92
N PRO A 487 0.44 31.39 -17.44
CA PRO A 487 -0.21 30.35 -16.65
C PRO A 487 0.77 29.78 -15.62
N LEU A 488 0.24 29.25 -14.53
CA LEU A 488 0.99 28.41 -13.60
C LEU A 488 1.35 27.09 -14.28
N ILE A 489 2.63 26.85 -14.50
CA ILE A 489 3.12 25.57 -15.03
C ILE A 489 3.12 24.55 -13.90
N LEU A 490 2.50 23.40 -14.13
CA LEU A 490 2.46 22.28 -13.17
C LEU A 490 3.28 21.11 -13.71
N PRO A 491 4.56 20.96 -13.34
CA PRO A 491 5.41 19.88 -13.82
C PRO A 491 5.11 18.58 -13.05
N LEU A 492 4.14 17.80 -13.54
CA LEU A 492 3.75 16.53 -12.94
C LEU A 492 4.54 15.37 -13.56
N ARG A 493 5.18 14.56 -12.71
CA ARG A 493 6.01 13.41 -13.12
C ARG A 493 5.49 12.16 -12.44
N THR A 494 4.96 11.25 -13.25
CA THR A 494 4.11 10.16 -12.77
C THR A 494 4.77 8.80 -12.96
N MET A 495 4.93 8.05 -11.87
CA MET A 495 5.31 6.63 -11.93
C MET A 495 4.11 5.73 -11.64
N MET A 496 3.61 5.07 -12.68
CA MET A 496 2.59 4.04 -12.55
C MET A 496 3.24 2.70 -12.19
N LEU A 497 2.73 2.02 -11.18
CA LEU A 497 3.26 0.75 -10.69
C LEU A 497 2.37 -0.43 -11.06
N LEU A 498 1.71 -0.37 -12.22
CA LEU A 498 0.81 -1.42 -12.70
C LEU A 498 1.63 -2.51 -13.42
N SER A 499 1.16 -3.76 -13.37
CA SER A 499 1.81 -4.92 -14.00
C SER A 499 0.95 -5.45 -15.16
N PRO A 500 0.82 -4.71 -16.27
CA PRO A 500 -0.07 -5.01 -17.39
C PRO A 500 0.48 -6.17 -18.24
N LYS A 501 0.10 -7.40 -17.91
CA LYS A 501 0.51 -8.60 -18.66
C LYS A 501 -0.57 -9.02 -19.67
N LYS A 502 -0.17 -9.61 -20.82
CA LYS A 502 -1.09 -10.20 -21.82
C LYS A 502 -1.98 -11.33 -21.26
N ILE A 503 -1.82 -11.71 -19.99
CA ILE A 503 -2.64 -12.70 -19.26
C ILE A 503 -4.10 -12.27 -19.09
N ASP A 504 -4.44 -10.98 -19.14
CA ASP A 504 -5.83 -10.55 -18.95
C ASP A 504 -6.76 -11.14 -20.02
N LYS A 505 -6.27 -11.36 -21.26
CA LYS A 505 -6.99 -12.11 -22.31
C LYS A 505 -7.14 -13.61 -22.01
N MET A 506 -6.13 -14.27 -21.44
CA MET A 506 -6.18 -15.71 -21.12
C MET A 506 -6.97 -16.03 -19.84
N ARG A 507 -6.94 -15.13 -18.84
CA ARG A 507 -7.73 -15.23 -17.61
C ARG A 507 -9.23 -15.17 -17.90
N ASN A 508 -9.64 -14.42 -18.94
CA ASN A 508 -11.01 -14.41 -19.48
C ASN A 508 -11.41 -15.74 -20.12
N ARG A 509 -10.51 -16.41 -20.86
CA ARG A 509 -10.77 -17.73 -21.46
C ARG A 509 -10.79 -18.88 -20.44
N LYS A 510 -9.87 -18.91 -19.47
CA LYS A 510 -9.77 -19.99 -18.47
C LYS A 510 -10.97 -20.09 -17.52
N LYS A 511 -11.77 -19.03 -17.37
CA LYS A 511 -13.00 -19.05 -16.58
C LYS A 511 -14.25 -19.46 -17.37
N GLY A 512 -14.14 -19.83 -18.65
CA GLY A 512 -15.28 -20.25 -19.47
C GLY A 512 -16.35 -19.17 -19.64
N ILE A 513 -15.98 -17.90 -19.52
CA ILE A 513 -16.90 -16.77 -19.61
C ILE A 513 -17.01 -16.37 -21.08
N ALA A 514 -17.98 -16.94 -21.79
CA ALA A 514 -18.52 -16.34 -23.00
C ALA A 514 -19.47 -15.20 -22.57
N GLY A 515 -18.93 -13.98 -22.44
CA GLY A 515 -19.70 -12.76 -22.13
C GLY A 515 -19.11 -11.90 -21.02
N LYS A 516 -18.69 -10.68 -21.37
CA LYS A 516 -18.42 -9.49 -20.52
C LYS A 516 -17.74 -9.71 -19.14
N TRP A 517 -16.47 -9.30 -19.11
CA TRP A 517 -15.66 -8.83 -17.97
C TRP A 517 -16.33 -8.79 -16.57
N SER A 518 -15.72 -9.47 -15.59
CA SER A 518 -16.16 -9.45 -14.18
C SER A 518 -15.03 -9.15 -13.18
N GLY A 519 -13.89 -8.56 -13.59
CA GLY A 519 -12.77 -8.33 -12.67
C GLY A 519 -11.70 -7.35 -13.13
N GLU A 520 -11.11 -6.65 -12.17
CA GLU A 520 -10.15 -5.56 -12.34
C GLU A 520 -8.91 -5.97 -13.17
N SER A 521 -8.68 -5.30 -14.31
CA SER A 521 -7.55 -5.50 -15.22
C SER A 521 -6.54 -4.36 -15.06
N GLU A 522 -5.29 -4.70 -14.74
CA GLU A 522 -4.23 -3.69 -14.62
C GLU A 522 -3.82 -3.11 -15.98
N THR A 523 -4.02 -3.86 -17.08
CA THR A 523 -3.87 -3.32 -18.44
C THR A 523 -4.91 -2.24 -18.73
N THR A 524 -6.18 -2.48 -18.39
CA THR A 524 -7.24 -1.46 -18.55
C THR A 524 -6.94 -0.23 -17.69
N GLN A 525 -6.54 -0.44 -16.43
CA GLN A 525 -6.18 0.68 -15.54
C GLN A 525 -5.00 1.50 -16.08
N LEU A 526 -4.00 0.86 -16.68
CA LEU A 526 -2.89 1.56 -17.33
C LEU A 526 -3.36 2.43 -18.49
N GLU A 527 -4.11 1.85 -19.42
CA GLU A 527 -4.54 2.55 -20.65
C GLU A 527 -5.49 3.72 -20.33
N GLU A 528 -6.39 3.52 -19.38
CA GLU A 528 -7.33 4.55 -18.95
C GLU A 528 -6.67 5.63 -18.08
N SER A 529 -5.67 5.28 -17.27
CA SER A 529 -4.89 6.30 -16.52
C SER A 529 -3.99 7.10 -17.46
N ALA A 530 -3.38 6.46 -18.45
CA ALA A 530 -2.61 7.16 -19.49
C ALA A 530 -3.50 8.11 -20.29
N LEU A 531 -4.73 7.71 -20.63
CA LEU A 531 -5.71 8.61 -21.24
C LEU A 531 -6.01 9.83 -20.35
N ALA A 532 -6.26 9.62 -19.06
CA ALA A 532 -6.55 10.69 -18.10
C ALA A 532 -5.39 11.70 -17.96
N LEU A 533 -4.14 11.24 -17.99
CA LEU A 533 -2.96 12.10 -17.95
C LEU A 533 -2.78 12.88 -19.26
N LYS A 534 -2.90 12.19 -20.41
CA LYS A 534 -2.66 12.79 -21.73
C LYS A 534 -3.69 13.83 -22.12
N ILE A 535 -4.93 13.68 -21.67
CA ILE A 535 -6.00 14.60 -22.04
C ILE A 535 -5.72 16.04 -21.62
N TYR A 536 -4.95 16.27 -20.56
CA TYR A 536 -4.65 17.62 -20.03
C TYR A 536 -3.24 18.12 -20.34
N ASN A 537 -2.34 17.26 -20.79
CA ASN A 537 -0.94 17.61 -20.98
C ASN A 537 -0.77 18.78 -21.97
N GLN A 538 0.03 19.77 -21.58
CA GLN A 538 0.35 20.99 -22.35
C GLN A 538 -0.85 21.87 -22.73
N ARG A 539 -2.05 21.60 -22.20
CA ARG A 539 -3.26 22.42 -22.42
C ARG A 539 -3.32 23.56 -21.42
N LEU A 540 -3.83 24.69 -21.88
CA LEU A 540 -4.21 25.79 -21.00
C LEU A 540 -5.59 25.50 -20.40
N LEU A 541 -5.67 25.48 -19.06
CA LEU A 541 -6.91 25.22 -18.32
C LEU A 541 -7.22 26.40 -17.39
N LYS A 542 -8.48 26.81 -17.37
CA LYS A 542 -9.00 27.77 -16.38
C LYS A 542 -9.67 26.96 -15.27
N VAL A 543 -9.23 27.14 -14.03
CA VAL A 543 -9.76 26.47 -12.85
C VAL A 543 -10.10 27.50 -11.77
N ARG A 544 -10.91 27.11 -10.78
CA ARG A 544 -11.28 27.97 -9.66
C ARG A 544 -10.67 27.43 -8.36
N ILE A 545 -9.92 28.26 -7.66
CA ILE A 545 -9.20 27.92 -6.42
C ILE A 545 -9.48 29.04 -5.43
N GLU A 546 -10.06 28.72 -4.25
CA GLU A 546 -10.35 29.72 -3.21
C GLU A 546 -11.15 30.92 -3.73
N GLY A 547 -12.14 30.63 -4.58
CA GLY A 547 -13.00 31.63 -5.21
C GLY A 547 -12.36 32.38 -6.38
N LYS A 548 -11.04 32.29 -6.60
CA LYS A 548 -10.28 32.98 -7.65
C LYS A 548 -10.12 32.15 -8.92
N ASP A 549 -10.10 32.81 -10.06
CA ASP A 549 -9.76 32.20 -11.35
C ASP A 549 -8.25 32.01 -11.46
N VAL A 550 -7.81 30.77 -11.68
CA VAL A 550 -6.41 30.40 -11.86
C VAL A 550 -6.21 29.74 -13.23
N TRP A 551 -5.22 30.21 -13.97
CA TRP A 551 -4.81 29.63 -15.25
C TRP A 551 -3.65 28.68 -15.02
N ILE A 552 -3.85 27.41 -15.32
CA ILE A 552 -2.84 26.36 -15.18
C ILE A 552 -2.49 25.80 -16.56
N LYS A 553 -1.22 25.41 -16.74
CA LYS A 553 -0.75 24.67 -17.89
C LYS A 553 0.02 23.43 -17.38
N PRO A 554 -0.64 22.26 -17.33
CA PRO A 554 0.02 21.03 -16.91
C PRO A 554 1.15 20.67 -17.88
N ASP A 555 2.30 20.31 -17.33
CA ASP A 555 3.41 19.69 -18.03
C ASP A 555 3.59 18.29 -17.47
N ILE A 556 3.09 17.29 -18.18
CA ILE A 556 2.93 15.92 -17.68
C ILE A 556 3.84 14.97 -18.45
N SER A 557 4.69 14.24 -17.73
CA SER A 557 5.39 13.06 -18.23
C SER A 557 5.13 11.87 -17.31
N PHE A 558 5.09 10.66 -17.88
CA PHE A 558 4.77 9.46 -17.12
C PHE A 558 5.44 8.21 -17.66
N MET A 559 5.67 7.26 -16.75
CA MET A 559 6.13 5.91 -17.05
C MET A 559 5.29 4.88 -16.29
N ASN A 560 5.32 3.63 -16.72
CA ASN A 560 4.77 2.51 -15.97
C ASN A 560 5.79 1.39 -15.78
N LEU A 561 6.24 1.16 -14.55
CA LEU A 561 7.12 0.06 -14.21
C LEU A 561 6.58 -0.68 -12.99
N GLY A 562 5.93 -1.82 -13.25
CA GLY A 562 5.38 -2.67 -12.21
C GLY A 562 6.44 -3.07 -11.17
N ALA A 563 6.05 -3.06 -9.90
CA ALA A 563 6.93 -3.26 -8.75
C ALA A 563 6.60 -4.55 -7.96
N ASN A 564 6.03 -5.57 -8.59
CA ASN A 564 5.61 -6.82 -7.94
C ASN A 564 6.31 -8.05 -8.52
N GLU A 565 6.10 -9.22 -7.91
CA GLU A 565 6.71 -10.48 -8.34
C GLU A 565 6.38 -10.85 -9.80
N LEU A 566 5.22 -10.42 -10.30
CA LEU A 566 4.82 -10.62 -11.70
C LEU A 566 5.54 -9.68 -12.67
N ALA A 567 6.08 -8.56 -12.19
CA ALA A 567 6.91 -7.66 -12.99
C ALA A 567 8.32 -8.25 -13.21
N VAL A 568 8.79 -9.07 -12.27
CA VAL A 568 10.11 -9.71 -12.35
C VAL A 568 10.08 -10.91 -13.29
N ASN A 569 11.10 -11.01 -14.14
CA ASN A 569 11.31 -12.17 -15.03
C ASN A 569 11.92 -13.37 -14.31
N SER A 570 11.93 -13.42 -12.97
CA SER A 570 12.48 -14.55 -12.21
C SER A 570 11.44 -15.64 -11.95
N THR A 571 10.15 -15.29 -11.91
CA THR A 571 9.06 -16.23 -11.63
C THR A 571 8.65 -16.99 -12.90
N SER A 572 8.18 -18.24 -12.75
CA SER A 572 7.71 -19.07 -13.87
C SER A 572 6.58 -18.40 -14.65
N MET A 573 5.70 -17.65 -13.98
CA MET A 573 4.66 -16.86 -14.65
C MET A 573 5.20 -15.58 -15.28
N GLY A 574 6.11 -14.83 -14.63
CA GLY A 574 6.68 -13.60 -15.17
C GLY A 574 7.40 -13.82 -16.50
N LYS A 575 8.22 -14.88 -16.60
CA LYS A 575 8.99 -15.24 -17.81
C LYS A 575 8.14 -15.49 -19.06
N HIS A 576 6.96 -16.08 -18.89
CA HIS A 576 6.12 -16.51 -20.01
C HIS A 576 5.04 -15.49 -20.39
N LEU A 577 4.87 -14.42 -19.60
CA LEU A 577 3.86 -13.40 -19.84
C LEU A 577 4.48 -12.17 -20.50
N LYS A 578 4.15 -11.98 -21.78
CA LYS A 578 4.48 -10.75 -22.51
C LYS A 578 3.73 -9.57 -21.91
N ASP A 579 4.38 -8.41 -21.90
CA ASP A 579 3.76 -7.15 -21.49
C ASP A 579 2.70 -6.69 -22.51
N ALA A 580 1.76 -5.85 -22.07
CA ALA A 580 0.84 -5.14 -22.96
C ALA A 580 1.61 -4.29 -23.98
N GLU A 581 1.06 -4.16 -25.19
CA GLU A 581 1.74 -3.41 -26.27
C GLU A 581 1.86 -1.91 -25.95
N SER A 582 0.82 -1.34 -25.33
CA SER A 582 0.76 0.05 -24.87
C SER A 582 1.89 0.39 -23.87
N LEU A 583 2.31 -0.57 -23.05
CA LEU A 583 3.37 -0.37 -22.05
C LEU A 583 4.70 0.07 -22.68
N ALA A 584 5.13 -0.60 -23.75
CA ALA A 584 6.41 -0.32 -24.39
C ALA A 584 6.44 1.10 -24.98
N SER A 585 5.33 1.54 -25.58
CA SER A 585 5.17 2.89 -26.12
C SER A 585 5.26 3.96 -25.05
N TYR A 586 4.53 3.79 -23.93
CA TYR A 586 4.53 4.76 -22.82
C TYR A 586 5.90 4.87 -22.17
N ASN A 587 6.56 3.74 -21.88
CA ASN A 587 7.89 3.75 -21.29
C ASN A 587 8.96 4.28 -22.24
N ALA A 588 8.82 4.06 -23.55
CA ALA A 588 9.75 4.63 -24.53
C ALA A 588 9.70 6.16 -24.53
N LYS A 589 8.48 6.72 -24.60
CA LYS A 589 8.29 8.17 -24.53
C LYS A 589 8.78 8.74 -23.18
N GLY A 590 8.26 8.20 -22.08
CA GLY A 590 8.56 8.73 -20.74
C GLY A 590 10.03 8.62 -20.36
N PHE A 591 10.74 7.57 -20.77
CA PHE A 591 12.18 7.45 -20.50
C PHE A 591 13.01 8.45 -21.32
N ILE A 592 12.66 8.68 -22.59
CA ILE A 592 13.35 9.66 -23.42
C ILE A 592 13.13 11.09 -22.90
N GLU A 593 11.90 11.40 -22.46
CA GLU A 593 11.57 12.67 -21.80
C GLU A 593 12.35 12.84 -20.49
N PHE A 594 12.31 11.84 -19.60
CA PHE A 594 13.09 11.81 -18.35
C PHE A 594 14.56 12.13 -18.60
N GLU A 595 15.17 11.44 -19.56
CA GLU A 595 16.59 11.60 -19.83
C GLU A 595 16.91 13.01 -20.37
N GLN A 596 16.09 13.53 -21.29
CA GLN A 596 16.26 14.88 -21.83
C GLN A 596 16.08 15.94 -20.74
N GLU A 597 15.07 15.80 -19.88
CA GLU A 597 14.80 16.74 -18.79
C GLU A 597 15.96 16.83 -17.79
N VAL A 598 16.57 15.69 -17.44
CA VAL A 598 17.73 15.68 -16.54
C VAL A 598 18.94 16.37 -17.19
N PHE A 599 19.22 16.11 -18.46
CA PHE A 599 20.29 16.82 -19.17
C PHE A 599 20.01 18.32 -19.28
N ASP A 600 18.78 18.71 -19.64
CA ASP A 600 18.38 20.11 -19.74
C ASP A 600 18.48 20.82 -18.39
N PHE A 601 18.10 20.16 -17.29
CA PHE A 601 18.24 20.69 -15.94
C PHE A 601 19.70 20.92 -15.58
N LEU A 602 20.56 19.92 -15.79
CA LEU A 602 22.00 20.01 -15.51
C LEU A 602 22.66 21.10 -16.34
N GLN A 603 22.33 21.21 -17.63
CA GLN A 603 22.93 22.20 -18.54
C GLN A 603 22.53 23.65 -18.22
N LYS A 604 21.39 23.84 -17.55
CA LYS A 604 20.92 25.18 -17.12
C LYS A 604 21.50 25.63 -15.78
N GLN A 605 22.26 24.77 -15.08
CA GLN A 605 22.86 25.13 -13.80
C GLN A 605 24.02 26.11 -14.01
N SER A 606 23.80 27.39 -13.69
CA SER A 606 24.81 28.44 -13.81
C SER A 606 26.04 28.22 -12.94
N ILE A 607 25.93 27.38 -11.91
CA ILE A 607 27.00 27.08 -10.97
C ILE A 607 28.04 26.09 -11.50
N LEU A 608 27.75 25.41 -12.62
CA LEU A 608 28.64 24.42 -13.21
C LEU A 608 29.78 25.06 -14.03
N PRO A 609 31.05 24.77 -13.71
CA PRO A 609 32.19 25.13 -14.55
C PRO A 609 32.07 24.67 -16.01
N PRO A 610 32.65 25.42 -16.98
CA PRO A 610 32.65 25.04 -18.40
C PRO A 610 33.22 23.65 -18.69
N SER A 611 34.23 23.21 -17.92
CA SER A 611 34.84 21.87 -18.06
C SER A 611 33.87 20.73 -17.75
N LEU A 612 32.96 20.93 -16.80
CA LEU A 612 31.89 19.99 -16.45
C LEU A 612 30.81 19.98 -17.53
N MET A 613 30.48 21.16 -18.09
CA MET A 613 29.55 21.28 -19.20
C MET A 613 30.02 20.52 -20.44
N VAL A 614 31.32 20.58 -20.78
CA VAL A 614 31.90 19.78 -21.87
C VAL A 614 31.73 18.29 -21.60
N THR A 615 32.00 17.84 -20.37
CA THR A 615 31.86 16.41 -20.01
C THR A 615 30.39 15.95 -20.06
N LEU A 616 29.44 16.80 -19.63
CA LEU A 616 28.00 16.53 -19.78
C LEU A 616 27.58 16.42 -21.25
N GLN A 617 28.07 17.32 -22.10
CA GLN A 617 27.84 17.27 -23.54
C GLN A 617 28.51 16.05 -24.19
N GLU A 618 29.68 15.62 -23.72
CA GLU A 618 30.31 14.36 -24.13
C GLU A 618 29.41 13.16 -23.80
N ILE A 619 28.85 13.09 -22.58
CA ILE A 619 27.93 12.02 -22.17
C ILE A 619 26.68 12.02 -23.06
N GLU A 620 26.09 13.19 -23.32
CA GLU A 620 24.92 13.30 -24.18
C GLU A 620 25.24 12.96 -25.65
N SER A 621 26.41 13.38 -26.15
CA SER A 621 26.83 13.25 -27.55
C SER A 621 27.50 11.92 -27.89
N MET A 622 27.98 11.14 -26.91
CA MET A 622 28.46 9.77 -27.15
C MET A 622 27.34 8.83 -27.66
N LYS A 623 26.10 9.30 -27.60
CA LYS A 623 24.91 8.82 -28.34
C LYS A 623 24.90 9.27 -29.82
N GLY A 624 26.04 9.69 -30.38
CA GLY A 624 26.13 10.41 -31.65
C GLY A 624 26.23 9.55 -32.91
N ALA A 625 25.73 8.31 -32.90
CA ALA A 625 25.66 7.51 -34.13
C ALA A 625 24.80 8.28 -35.17
N PRO A 626 25.21 8.34 -36.46
CA PRO A 626 24.43 9.04 -37.49
C PRO A 626 22.97 8.57 -37.55
N SER A 627 22.73 7.27 -37.40
CA SER A 627 21.40 6.67 -37.31
C SER A 627 20.59 7.18 -36.11
N LEU A 628 21.25 7.45 -34.97
CA LEU A 628 20.61 7.93 -33.76
C LEU A 628 20.27 9.43 -33.85
N ARG A 629 21.11 10.22 -34.55
CA ARG A 629 20.80 11.63 -34.87
C ARG A 629 19.58 11.73 -35.78
N GLN A 630 19.55 10.96 -36.87
CA GLN A 630 18.42 10.93 -37.77
C GLN A 630 17.13 10.50 -37.04
N ALA A 631 17.19 9.41 -36.27
CA ALA A 631 16.04 8.95 -35.50
C ALA A 631 15.54 10.00 -34.47
N LYS A 632 16.44 10.77 -33.84
CA LYS A 632 16.05 11.89 -32.95
C LYS A 632 15.31 12.98 -33.74
N MET A 633 15.85 13.38 -34.89
CA MET A 633 15.24 14.40 -35.76
C MET A 633 13.86 13.96 -36.26
N ASP A 634 13.74 12.73 -36.75
CA ASP A 634 12.47 12.18 -37.23
C ASP A 634 11.42 12.14 -36.11
N MET A 635 11.82 11.69 -34.91
CA MET A 635 10.97 11.67 -33.73
C MET A 635 10.49 13.08 -33.33
N GLN A 636 11.38 14.07 -33.33
CA GLN A 636 11.02 15.46 -32.99
C GLN A 636 10.14 16.09 -34.07
N ALA A 637 10.42 15.83 -35.35
CA ALA A 637 9.64 16.32 -36.47
C ALA A 637 8.18 15.82 -36.40
N ILE A 638 7.98 14.51 -36.25
CA ILE A 638 6.62 13.94 -36.17
C ILE A 638 5.88 14.39 -34.90
N GLN A 639 6.59 14.52 -33.76
CA GLN A 639 5.99 15.03 -32.54
C GLN A 639 5.46 16.45 -32.73
N ASN A 640 6.28 17.33 -33.31
CA ASN A 640 5.91 18.72 -33.56
C ASN A 640 4.79 18.85 -34.60
N GLU A 641 4.83 18.03 -35.66
CA GLU A 641 3.79 17.97 -36.69
C GLU A 641 2.43 17.61 -36.09
N LYS A 642 2.37 16.56 -35.26
CA LYS A 642 1.10 16.05 -34.71
C LYS A 642 0.64 16.78 -33.44
N ALA A 643 1.51 17.49 -32.72
CA ALA A 643 1.21 18.04 -31.40
C ALA A 643 -0.06 18.91 -31.36
N LYS A 644 -0.19 19.88 -32.29
CA LYS A 644 -1.34 20.80 -32.32
C LYS A 644 -2.67 20.07 -32.56
N GLU A 645 -2.67 19.09 -33.47
CA GLU A 645 -3.86 18.30 -33.78
C GLU A 645 -4.26 17.42 -32.60
N ILE A 646 -3.30 16.69 -32.01
CA ILE A 646 -3.55 15.83 -30.84
C ILE A 646 -4.12 16.65 -29.66
N ILE A 647 -3.54 17.81 -29.37
CA ILE A 647 -4.01 18.71 -28.30
C ILE A 647 -5.46 19.15 -28.54
N SER A 648 -5.80 19.52 -29.78
CA SER A 648 -7.16 19.93 -30.16
C SER A 648 -8.18 18.78 -30.05
N LEU A 649 -7.78 17.57 -30.46
CA LEU A 649 -8.61 16.37 -30.34
C LEU A 649 -8.87 16.01 -28.87
N TYR A 650 -7.86 16.10 -28.00
CA TYR A 650 -8.03 15.88 -26.57
C TYR A 650 -8.95 16.92 -25.92
N ALA A 651 -8.86 18.20 -26.32
CA ALA A 651 -9.77 19.23 -25.83
C ALA A 651 -11.23 18.95 -26.22
N SER A 652 -11.45 18.39 -27.41
CA SER A 652 -12.80 17.98 -27.85
C SER A 652 -13.28 16.74 -27.09
N LEU A 653 -12.40 15.76 -26.88
CA LEU A 653 -12.69 14.55 -26.14
C LEU A 653 -13.08 14.84 -24.68
N ASP A 654 -12.36 15.75 -24.02
CA ASP A 654 -12.61 16.20 -22.64
C ASP A 654 -14.05 16.72 -22.48
N ARG A 655 -14.47 17.64 -23.37
CA ARG A 655 -15.85 18.17 -23.37
C ARG A 655 -16.91 17.08 -23.53
N LEU A 656 -16.68 16.12 -24.42
CA LEU A 656 -17.62 15.02 -24.64
C LEU A 656 -17.64 14.02 -23.47
N MET A 657 -16.49 13.76 -22.84
CA MET A 657 -16.42 12.92 -21.64
C MET A 657 -17.18 13.56 -20.48
N GLU A 658 -17.03 14.86 -20.25
CA GLU A 658 -17.80 15.59 -19.25
C GLU A 658 -19.31 15.57 -19.57
N LYS A 659 -19.69 15.78 -20.84
CA LYS A 659 -21.09 15.66 -21.27
C LYS A 659 -21.64 14.24 -21.05
N TYR A 660 -20.83 13.20 -21.26
CA TYR A 660 -21.25 11.80 -21.06
C TYR A 660 -21.58 11.45 -19.61
N LEU A 661 -20.99 12.17 -18.65
CA LEU A 661 -21.31 12.02 -17.23
C LEU A 661 -22.66 12.63 -16.85
N SER A 662 -23.23 13.47 -17.72
CA SER A 662 -24.58 14.02 -17.54
C SER A 662 -25.68 13.00 -17.92
N PRO A 663 -26.89 13.07 -17.34
CA PRO A 663 -27.95 12.09 -17.58
C PRO A 663 -28.52 12.07 -19.01
N SER A 664 -28.39 13.15 -19.78
CA SER A 664 -29.00 13.33 -21.11
C SER A 664 -28.09 12.87 -22.27
N GLU A 665 -28.68 12.21 -23.29
CA GLU A 665 -28.10 11.95 -24.63
C GLU A 665 -26.89 11.00 -24.76
N LYS A 666 -26.88 9.86 -24.05
CA LYS A 666 -25.72 8.93 -24.05
C LYS A 666 -25.38 8.21 -25.38
N PRO A 667 -26.33 7.77 -26.24
CA PRO A 667 -26.00 6.93 -27.40
C PRO A 667 -25.19 7.62 -28.51
N ASP A 668 -25.50 8.88 -28.83
CA ASP A 668 -24.81 9.61 -29.90
C ASP A 668 -23.43 10.09 -29.46
N LEU A 669 -23.32 10.57 -28.22
CA LEU A 669 -22.04 10.93 -27.60
C LEU A 669 -21.07 9.75 -27.57
N LYS A 670 -21.57 8.54 -27.29
CA LYS A 670 -20.73 7.33 -27.27
C LYS A 670 -20.04 7.07 -28.61
N ARG A 671 -20.76 7.23 -29.73
CA ARG A 671 -20.19 7.03 -31.07
C ARG A 671 -19.12 8.06 -31.39
N GLU A 672 -19.37 9.32 -31.04
CA GLU A 672 -18.44 10.42 -31.26
C GLU A 672 -17.17 10.30 -30.40
N ILE A 673 -17.31 9.96 -29.12
CA ILE A 673 -16.19 9.70 -28.21
C ILE A 673 -15.29 8.59 -28.75
N ILE A 674 -15.88 7.47 -29.19
CA ILE A 674 -15.11 6.35 -29.76
C ILE A 674 -14.37 6.81 -31.02
N ARG A 675 -15.05 7.50 -31.94
CA ARG A 675 -14.43 8.02 -33.18
C ARG A 675 -13.24 8.95 -32.88
N LEU A 676 -13.37 9.86 -31.92
CA LEU A 676 -12.27 10.76 -31.54
C LEU A 676 -11.10 10.01 -30.91
N LYS A 677 -11.38 9.05 -30.04
CA LYS A 677 -10.34 8.21 -29.44
C LYS A 677 -9.58 7.41 -30.48
N ASP A 678 -10.27 6.81 -31.45
CA ASP A 678 -9.63 6.06 -32.53
C ASP A 678 -8.72 6.97 -33.37
N LYS A 679 -9.17 8.20 -33.66
CA LYS A 679 -8.35 9.20 -34.38
C LYS A 679 -7.12 9.61 -33.57
N ILE A 680 -7.27 9.85 -32.27
CA ILE A 680 -6.15 10.16 -31.36
C ILE A 680 -5.15 8.99 -31.36
N GLU A 681 -5.63 7.76 -31.16
CA GLU A 681 -4.79 6.57 -31.10
C GLU A 681 -3.99 6.37 -32.41
N GLN A 682 -4.57 6.68 -33.57
CA GLN A 682 -3.87 6.64 -34.85
C GLN A 682 -2.67 7.61 -34.87
N HIS A 683 -2.88 8.89 -34.52
CA HIS A 683 -1.81 9.88 -34.47
C HIS A 683 -0.75 9.55 -33.42
N GLU A 684 -1.19 9.10 -32.24
CA GLU A 684 -0.28 8.71 -31.16
C GLU A 684 0.58 7.51 -31.53
N LYS A 685 0.01 6.52 -32.24
CA LYS A 685 0.74 5.33 -32.66
C LYS A 685 1.91 5.69 -33.59
N GLU A 686 1.71 6.65 -34.50
CA GLU A 686 2.78 7.17 -35.36
C GLU A 686 3.91 7.76 -34.50
N VAL A 687 3.59 8.69 -33.60
CA VAL A 687 4.56 9.31 -32.69
C VAL A 687 5.30 8.26 -31.84
N TYR A 688 4.56 7.33 -31.22
CA TYR A 688 5.14 6.31 -30.34
C TYR A 688 6.06 5.33 -31.07
N ASN A 689 5.83 5.05 -32.35
CA ASN A 689 6.74 4.19 -33.12
C ASN A 689 8.12 4.83 -33.24
N HIS A 690 8.19 6.14 -33.54
CA HIS A 690 9.47 6.86 -33.59
C HIS A 690 10.18 6.90 -32.23
N TYR A 691 9.45 7.10 -31.12
CA TYR A 691 10.04 7.03 -29.78
C TYR A 691 10.64 5.64 -29.47
N LYS A 692 9.93 4.55 -29.83
CA LYS A 692 10.43 3.18 -29.63
C LYS A 692 11.66 2.91 -30.47
N ASP A 693 11.68 3.33 -31.74
CA ASP A 693 12.83 3.16 -32.61
C ASP A 693 14.04 3.95 -32.11
N TYR A 694 13.83 5.20 -31.72
CA TYR A 694 14.88 6.02 -31.10
C TYR A 694 15.42 5.38 -29.83
N LEU A 695 14.56 4.95 -28.90
CA LEU A 695 14.98 4.30 -27.66
C LEU A 695 15.74 3.00 -27.92
N ARG A 696 15.30 2.17 -28.88
CA ARG A 696 15.97 0.92 -29.25
C ARG A 696 17.41 1.19 -29.68
N LEU A 697 17.61 2.08 -30.66
CA LEU A 697 18.94 2.47 -31.15
C LEU A 697 19.80 3.06 -30.03
N LYS A 698 19.21 3.90 -29.17
CA LYS A 698 19.89 4.52 -28.03
C LYS A 698 20.35 3.48 -27.01
N SER A 699 19.53 2.46 -26.75
CA SER A 699 19.84 1.36 -25.85
C SER A 699 20.99 0.50 -26.38
N GLU A 700 20.99 0.21 -27.68
CA GLU A 700 22.07 -0.52 -28.36
C GLU A 700 23.41 0.23 -28.22
N VAL A 701 23.41 1.54 -28.48
CA VAL A 701 24.61 2.39 -28.33
C VAL A 701 25.08 2.45 -26.87
N TYR A 702 24.16 2.61 -25.92
CA TYR A 702 24.51 2.62 -24.49
C TYR A 702 25.18 1.30 -24.07
N ILE A 703 24.63 0.16 -24.49
CA ILE A 703 25.17 -1.17 -24.16
C ILE A 703 26.57 -1.34 -24.75
N GLN A 704 26.78 -0.93 -26.00
CA GLN A 704 28.09 -1.00 -26.68
C GLN A 704 29.14 -0.11 -26.00
N LYS A 705 28.77 1.10 -25.60
CA LYS A 705 29.67 2.12 -25.03
C LYS A 705 29.63 2.23 -23.51
N ASN A 706 29.09 1.22 -22.82
CA ASN A 706 28.81 1.34 -21.39
C ASN A 706 30.06 1.68 -20.54
N SER A 707 31.22 1.10 -20.84
CA SER A 707 32.46 1.40 -20.11
C SER A 707 32.89 2.85 -20.29
N GLU A 708 32.84 3.37 -21.52
CA GLU A 708 33.16 4.76 -21.83
C GLU A 708 32.19 5.72 -21.13
N ILE A 709 30.89 5.45 -21.18
CA ILE A 709 29.86 6.28 -20.53
C ILE A 709 30.07 6.29 -19.00
N LYS A 710 30.31 5.14 -18.38
CA LYS A 710 30.62 5.07 -16.93
C LYS A 710 31.89 5.83 -16.57
N ASN A 711 32.92 5.77 -17.41
CA ASN A 711 34.14 6.54 -17.21
C ASN A 711 33.88 8.05 -17.31
N LEU A 712 33.01 8.51 -18.22
CA LEU A 712 32.61 9.91 -18.29
C LEU A 712 31.82 10.36 -17.06
N PHE A 713 30.85 9.57 -16.57
CA PHE A 713 30.17 9.87 -15.31
C PHE A 713 31.13 9.93 -14.12
N LYS A 714 32.10 9.00 -14.06
CA LYS A 714 33.15 9.02 -13.04
C LYS A 714 34.03 10.27 -13.15
N LYS A 715 34.41 10.68 -14.36
CA LYS A 715 35.17 11.91 -14.64
C LYS A 715 34.37 13.14 -14.17
N LEU A 716 33.10 13.24 -14.55
CA LEU A 716 32.19 14.31 -14.15
C LEU A 716 32.08 14.45 -12.63
N ARG A 717 31.83 13.35 -11.91
CA ARG A 717 31.78 13.37 -10.44
C ARG A 717 33.11 13.68 -9.79
N SER A 718 34.22 13.20 -10.35
CA SER A 718 35.56 13.51 -9.83
C SER A 718 35.89 14.99 -9.99
N GLN A 719 35.45 15.61 -11.09
CA GLN A 719 35.55 17.06 -11.30
C GLN A 719 34.66 17.82 -10.31
N LEU A 720 33.38 17.43 -10.14
CA LEU A 720 32.48 18.03 -9.14
C LEU A 720 33.07 17.97 -7.73
N LYS A 721 33.61 16.81 -7.34
CA LYS A 721 34.24 16.64 -6.03
C LYS A 721 35.43 17.59 -5.84
N ARG A 722 36.29 17.78 -6.84
CA ARG A 722 37.40 18.73 -6.76
C ARG A 722 36.92 20.17 -6.58
N GLU A 723 35.88 20.56 -7.29
CA GLU A 723 35.27 21.91 -7.14
C GLU A 723 34.70 22.10 -5.73
N ILE A 724 34.01 21.07 -5.20
CA ILE A 724 33.49 21.07 -3.81
C ILE A 724 34.64 21.20 -2.80
N ASP A 725 35.67 20.36 -2.93
CA ASP A 725 36.81 20.32 -2.01
C ASP A 725 37.64 21.63 -2.06
N GLN A 726 37.58 22.40 -3.15
CA GLN A 726 38.25 23.70 -3.32
C GLN A 726 37.45 24.90 -2.78
N LEU A 727 36.16 24.74 -2.49
CA LEU A 727 35.26 25.82 -2.09
C LEU A 727 34.72 25.71 -0.65
N PRO A 728 35.48 25.24 0.36
CA PRO A 728 34.91 24.96 1.68
C PRO A 728 34.34 26.20 2.40
N SER A 729 34.72 27.41 1.98
CA SER A 729 34.22 28.67 2.54
C SER A 729 32.87 29.15 1.97
N ASP A 730 32.42 28.64 0.81
CA ASP A 730 31.14 29.01 0.20
C ASP A 730 30.13 27.87 0.36
N LEU A 731 29.53 27.80 1.55
CA LEU A 731 28.64 26.69 1.95
C LEU A 731 27.43 26.54 1.03
N ALA A 732 26.83 27.64 0.55
CA ALA A 732 25.67 27.59 -0.34
C ALA A 732 26.04 26.97 -1.70
N LYS A 733 27.16 27.40 -2.28
CA LYS A 733 27.68 26.82 -3.52
C LYS A 733 28.09 25.35 -3.35
N VAL A 734 28.74 25.01 -2.24
CA VAL A 734 29.10 23.63 -1.89
C VAL A 734 27.85 22.74 -1.85
N GLN A 735 26.79 23.19 -1.20
CA GLN A 735 25.53 22.45 -1.11
C GLN A 735 24.89 22.23 -2.48
N GLN A 736 24.86 23.27 -3.34
CA GLN A 736 24.33 23.15 -4.70
C GLN A 736 25.15 22.18 -5.55
N LEU A 737 26.48 22.23 -5.46
CA LEU A 737 27.35 21.29 -6.17
C LEU A 737 27.21 19.85 -5.65
N GLN A 738 27.04 19.67 -4.34
CA GLN A 738 26.77 18.37 -3.73
C GLN A 738 25.43 17.80 -4.20
N HIS A 739 24.38 18.63 -4.26
CA HIS A 739 23.07 18.27 -4.82
C HIS A 739 23.19 17.80 -6.27
N ILE A 740 23.96 18.51 -7.10
CA ILE A 740 24.20 18.13 -8.50
C ILE A 740 25.00 16.82 -8.59
N ASN A 741 25.99 16.61 -7.72
CA ASN A 741 26.77 15.39 -7.67
C ASN A 741 25.91 14.17 -7.31
N ASP A 742 25.04 14.32 -6.29
CA ASP A 742 24.10 13.28 -5.88
C ASP A 742 23.07 12.97 -6.98
N LEU A 743 22.53 14.01 -7.64
CA LEU A 743 21.62 13.87 -8.77
C LEU A 743 22.27 13.10 -9.92
N THR A 744 23.52 13.45 -10.26
CA THR A 744 24.30 12.82 -11.32
C THR A 744 24.55 11.33 -11.04
N LEU A 745 24.85 10.98 -9.78
CA LEU A 745 25.02 9.60 -9.37
C LEU A 745 23.72 8.80 -9.51
N LYS A 746 22.60 9.32 -8.98
CA LYS A 746 21.28 8.69 -9.12
C LYS A 746 20.88 8.52 -10.59
N PHE A 747 21.20 9.52 -11.41
CA PHE A 747 20.93 9.49 -12.83
C PHE A 747 21.73 8.40 -13.55
N GLU A 748 23.04 8.25 -13.27
CA GLU A 748 23.83 7.13 -13.78
C GLU A 748 23.21 5.77 -13.41
N LEU A 749 22.81 5.62 -12.14
CA LEU A 749 22.18 4.38 -11.66
C LEU A 749 20.85 4.11 -12.40
N ALA A 750 20.01 5.13 -12.56
CA ALA A 750 18.73 5.01 -13.26
C ALA A 750 18.91 4.58 -14.73
N ILE A 751 19.79 5.24 -15.48
CA ILE A 751 19.99 4.90 -16.89
C ILE A 751 20.62 3.51 -17.06
N ASP A 752 21.55 3.09 -16.18
CA ASP A 752 22.15 1.76 -16.22
C ASP A 752 21.10 0.67 -15.99
N VAL A 753 20.21 0.88 -15.00
CA VAL A 753 19.13 -0.05 -14.70
C VAL A 753 18.16 -0.17 -15.87
N PHE A 754 17.77 0.94 -16.49
CA PHE A 754 16.78 0.94 -17.57
C PHE A 754 17.33 0.39 -18.88
N TYR A 755 18.47 0.90 -19.36
CA TYR A 755 19.04 0.48 -20.65
C TYR A 755 19.43 -0.99 -20.66
N ARG A 756 19.93 -1.50 -19.54
CA ARG A 756 20.28 -2.93 -19.39
C ARG A 756 19.10 -3.80 -19.00
N GLN A 757 17.90 -3.22 -18.83
CA GLN A 757 16.67 -3.92 -18.45
C GLN A 757 16.77 -4.63 -17.07
N LYS A 758 17.63 -4.15 -16.18
CA LYS A 758 17.79 -4.69 -14.82
C LYS A 758 16.56 -4.46 -13.94
N ASN A 759 15.70 -3.50 -14.31
CA ASN A 759 14.38 -3.29 -13.70
C ASN A 759 13.42 -4.50 -13.83
N LYS A 760 13.83 -5.58 -14.51
CA LYS A 760 13.10 -6.87 -14.56
C LYS A 760 13.74 -7.95 -13.69
N GLU A 761 14.84 -7.64 -13.01
CA GLU A 761 15.56 -8.51 -12.09
C GLU A 761 15.07 -8.31 -10.65
N VAL A 762 15.13 -9.34 -9.82
CA VAL A 762 14.60 -9.31 -8.45
C VAL A 762 15.21 -8.17 -7.64
N ASN A 763 16.54 -8.07 -7.68
CA ASN A 763 17.30 -7.16 -6.84
C ASN A 763 17.25 -5.69 -7.30
N SER A 764 16.74 -5.43 -8.51
CA SER A 764 16.71 -4.09 -9.10
C SER A 764 15.34 -3.66 -9.62
N VAL A 765 14.28 -4.41 -9.30
CA VAL A 765 12.91 -4.13 -9.80
C VAL A 765 12.34 -2.81 -9.32
N LEU A 766 12.87 -2.23 -8.24
CA LEU A 766 12.44 -0.94 -7.67
C LEU A 766 13.41 0.20 -7.99
N ASP A 767 14.67 -0.11 -8.33
CA ASP A 767 15.76 0.88 -8.38
C ASP A 767 15.47 2.00 -9.36
N PHE A 768 14.91 1.69 -10.53
CA PHE A 768 14.58 2.73 -11.50
C PHE A 768 13.45 3.63 -11.00
N GLN A 769 12.38 3.05 -10.46
CA GLN A 769 11.20 3.79 -10.00
C GLN A 769 11.56 4.75 -8.88
N VAL A 770 12.38 4.28 -7.93
CA VAL A 770 12.88 5.06 -6.80
C VAL A 770 13.78 6.19 -7.29
N ASN A 771 14.79 5.90 -8.13
CA ASN A 771 15.66 6.94 -8.67
C ASN A 771 14.89 7.95 -9.54
N TYR A 772 13.93 7.51 -10.36
CA TYR A 772 13.08 8.39 -11.17
C TYR A 772 12.34 9.40 -10.30
N LEU A 773 11.68 8.93 -9.22
CA LEU A 773 10.93 9.79 -8.30
C LEU A 773 11.86 10.74 -7.54
N GLU A 774 12.97 10.24 -7.01
CA GLU A 774 13.92 11.07 -6.27
C GLU A 774 14.60 12.13 -7.17
N ILE A 775 15.00 11.79 -8.39
CA ILE A 775 15.60 12.74 -9.34
C ILE A 775 14.60 13.83 -9.71
N HIS A 776 13.35 13.49 -10.01
CA HIS A 776 12.34 14.49 -10.33
C HIS A 776 12.02 15.40 -9.13
N ALA A 777 11.97 14.86 -7.91
CA ALA A 777 11.84 15.66 -6.69
C ALA A 777 13.06 16.59 -6.48
N MET A 778 14.29 16.10 -6.74
CA MET A 778 15.52 16.91 -6.68
C MET A 778 15.55 18.05 -7.72
N MET A 779 14.84 17.90 -8.83
CA MET A 779 14.63 18.94 -9.85
C MET A 779 13.42 19.83 -9.55
N SER A 780 12.83 19.73 -8.36
CA SER A 780 11.63 20.47 -7.93
C SER A 780 10.38 20.22 -8.77
N ASN A 781 10.27 19.05 -9.40
CA ASN A 781 9.04 18.64 -10.07
C ASN A 781 8.05 18.05 -9.06
N CYS A 782 6.75 18.18 -9.35
CA CYS A 782 5.72 17.47 -8.60
C CYS A 782 5.77 15.99 -8.99
N VAL A 783 6.04 15.11 -8.03
CA VAL A 783 6.09 13.67 -8.27
C VAL A 783 4.85 12.99 -7.74
N GLU A 784 4.27 12.11 -8.57
CA GLU A 784 3.19 11.22 -8.14
C GLU A 784 3.52 9.77 -8.49
N PHE A 785 3.03 8.86 -7.65
CA PHE A 785 3.09 7.44 -7.97
C PHE A 785 1.88 6.69 -7.45
N PHE A 786 1.36 5.81 -8.29
CA PHE A 786 0.15 5.07 -7.98
C PHE A 786 0.21 3.62 -8.44
N CYS A 787 -0.62 2.81 -7.80
CA CYS A 787 -0.91 1.45 -8.24
C CYS A 787 -2.41 1.20 -8.16
N LYS A 788 -2.83 -0.05 -8.33
CA LYS A 788 -4.24 -0.44 -8.31
C LYS A 788 -5.02 -0.02 -7.04
N SER A 789 -4.37 0.02 -5.87
CA SER A 789 -5.00 0.35 -4.58
C SER A 789 -4.22 1.38 -3.75
N ALA A 790 -3.03 1.77 -4.18
CA ALA A 790 -2.09 2.61 -3.41
C ALA A 790 -1.61 2.05 -2.06
N GLU A 791 -1.71 0.72 -1.86
CA GLU A 791 -1.28 0.06 -0.61
C GLU A 791 0.10 -0.57 -0.80
N ASP A 792 0.16 -1.75 -1.42
CA ASP A 792 1.33 -2.63 -1.32
C ASP A 792 2.54 -2.17 -2.16
N ARG A 793 2.31 -1.74 -3.41
CA ARG A 793 3.39 -1.39 -4.36
C ARG A 793 3.90 0.01 -4.15
N THR A 794 2.99 0.95 -3.98
CA THR A 794 3.33 2.33 -3.62
C THR A 794 3.98 2.36 -2.24
N GLY A 795 3.49 1.57 -1.27
CA GLY A 795 4.14 1.44 0.03
C GLY A 795 5.59 0.94 -0.07
N ARG A 796 5.84 -0.10 -0.87
CA ARG A 796 7.22 -0.57 -1.13
C ARG A 796 8.15 0.46 -1.75
N VAL A 797 7.65 1.23 -2.72
CA VAL A 797 8.43 2.30 -3.35
C VAL A 797 8.71 3.43 -2.35
N ASP A 798 7.71 3.80 -1.54
CA ASP A 798 7.82 4.80 -0.49
C ASP A 798 8.84 4.37 0.58
N ASP A 799 8.74 3.14 1.08
CA ASP A 799 9.69 2.59 2.07
C ASP A 799 11.12 2.57 1.49
N LYS A 800 11.30 2.20 0.20
CA LYS A 800 12.64 2.19 -0.44
C LYS A 800 13.22 3.59 -0.64
N ILE A 801 12.38 4.60 -0.91
CA ILE A 801 12.80 6.01 -0.94
C ILE A 801 13.26 6.44 0.46
N GLN A 802 12.50 6.10 1.50
CA GLN A 802 12.87 6.41 2.88
C GLN A 802 14.20 5.74 3.26
N GLU A 803 14.44 4.48 2.86
CA GLU A 803 15.73 3.81 3.07
C GLU A 803 16.90 4.60 2.49
N ASN A 804 16.78 5.03 1.23
CA ASN A 804 17.82 5.78 0.55
C ASN A 804 18.04 7.16 1.20
N LYS A 805 16.97 7.84 1.58
CA LYS A 805 17.02 9.18 2.18
C LYS A 805 17.56 9.14 3.60
N ALA A 806 17.18 8.15 4.40
CA ALA A 806 17.74 7.91 5.72
C ALA A 806 19.24 7.61 5.64
N PHE A 807 19.66 6.75 4.70
CA PHE A 807 21.08 6.50 4.47
C PHE A 807 21.83 7.79 4.10
N GLN A 808 21.28 8.57 3.17
CA GLN A 808 21.89 9.82 2.73
C GLN A 808 22.02 10.84 3.87
N ALA A 809 21.00 10.94 4.73
CA ALA A 809 21.01 11.77 5.93
C ALA A 809 22.10 11.34 6.93
N ILE A 810 22.22 10.04 7.21
CA ILE A 810 23.18 9.50 8.18
C ILE A 810 24.63 9.63 7.68
N PHE A 811 24.88 9.38 6.39
CA PHE A 811 26.23 9.28 5.84
C PHE A 811 26.66 10.48 4.97
N GLY A 812 25.76 11.44 4.72
CA GLY A 812 26.02 12.60 3.86
C GLY A 812 26.26 12.27 2.38
N ARG A 813 25.87 11.06 1.93
CA ARG A 813 26.07 10.61 0.54
C ARG A 813 25.00 9.61 0.10
N VAL A 814 24.73 9.59 -1.20
CA VAL A 814 23.82 8.60 -1.81
C VAL A 814 24.38 7.17 -1.65
N PRO A 815 23.54 6.16 -1.34
CA PRO A 815 23.99 4.77 -1.28
C PRO A 815 24.47 4.29 -2.65
N PHE A 816 25.64 3.64 -2.67
CA PHE A 816 26.31 3.16 -3.87
C PHE A 816 27.09 1.88 -3.62
N GLY A 817 26.54 0.76 -4.07
CA GLY A 817 27.22 -0.54 -4.08
C GLY A 817 26.72 -1.51 -3.00
N PRO A 818 27.29 -2.73 -2.94
CA PRO A 818 26.78 -3.81 -2.09
C PRO A 818 26.91 -3.54 -0.59
N GLU A 819 27.98 -2.89 -0.14
CA GLU A 819 28.24 -2.61 1.29
C GLU A 819 27.19 -1.67 1.88
N ASP A 820 26.83 -0.62 1.14
CA ASP A 820 25.77 0.31 1.55
C ASP A 820 24.41 -0.39 1.57
N GLN A 821 24.14 -1.25 0.58
CA GLN A 821 22.89 -2.01 0.54
C GLN A 821 22.81 -3.01 1.71
N GLU A 822 23.91 -3.67 2.07
CA GLU A 822 23.98 -4.54 3.25
C GLU A 822 23.73 -3.75 4.54
N TYR A 823 24.30 -2.55 4.66
CA TYR A 823 24.02 -1.67 5.80
C TYR A 823 22.54 -1.29 5.87
N ILE A 824 21.95 -0.88 4.74
CA ILE A 824 20.53 -0.55 4.64
C ILE A 824 19.68 -1.74 5.07
N ASP A 825 19.92 -2.92 4.49
CA ASP A 825 19.14 -4.13 4.75
C ASP A 825 19.21 -4.57 6.22
N LYS A 826 20.36 -4.34 6.88
CA LYS A 826 20.60 -4.77 8.26
C LYS A 826 20.10 -3.77 9.30
N PHE A 827 20.28 -2.47 9.07
CA PHE A 827 20.12 -1.45 10.13
C PHE A 827 19.03 -0.42 9.86
N ILE A 828 18.64 -0.19 8.60
CA ILE A 828 17.67 0.84 8.22
C ILE A 828 16.33 0.22 7.81
N SER A 829 16.36 -0.69 6.84
CA SER A 829 15.18 -1.33 6.23
C SER A 829 14.25 -1.97 7.28
N PRO A 830 14.73 -2.75 8.27
CA PRO A 830 13.84 -3.37 9.25
C PRO A 830 13.00 -2.35 10.03
N LEU A 831 13.60 -1.22 10.43
CA LEU A 831 12.92 -0.17 11.21
C LEU A 831 11.95 0.64 10.34
N ILE A 832 12.37 1.03 9.13
CA ILE A 832 11.51 1.78 8.19
C ILE A 832 10.24 0.97 7.86
N HIS A 833 10.36 -0.31 7.54
CA HIS A 833 9.19 -1.12 7.25
C HIS A 833 8.30 -1.34 8.48
N GLN A 834 8.90 -1.46 9.66
CA GLN A 834 8.16 -1.64 10.91
C GLN A 834 7.39 -0.37 11.32
N TYR A 835 7.95 0.81 11.05
CA TYR A 835 7.38 2.12 11.37
C TYR A 835 6.80 2.84 10.15
N SER A 836 6.46 2.11 9.08
CA SER A 836 5.93 2.69 7.85
C SER A 836 4.52 3.26 8.06
N VAL A 837 4.34 4.56 7.81
CA VAL A 837 2.99 5.18 7.83
C VAL A 837 2.08 4.53 6.79
N SER A 838 2.65 4.02 5.69
CA SER A 838 1.88 3.29 4.68
C SER A 838 1.16 2.07 5.26
N GLN A 839 1.79 1.37 6.21
CA GLN A 839 1.18 0.21 6.87
C GLN A 839 0.07 0.64 7.83
N ASN A 840 0.30 1.71 8.61
CA ASN A 840 -0.70 2.30 9.50
C ASN A 840 -1.92 2.78 8.69
N ASN A 841 -1.70 3.38 7.52
CA ASN A 841 -2.76 3.79 6.60
C ASN A 841 -3.60 2.58 6.13
N THR A 842 -2.97 1.49 5.70
CA THR A 842 -3.68 0.25 5.33
C THR A 842 -4.47 -0.32 6.52
N GLU A 843 -3.94 -0.21 7.74
CA GLU A 843 -4.63 -0.62 8.96
C GLU A 843 -5.90 0.21 9.20
N LYS A 844 -5.86 1.54 9.04
CA LYS A 844 -7.08 2.37 9.10
C LYS A 844 -8.12 1.98 8.04
N ASN A 845 -7.69 1.47 6.88
CA ASN A 845 -8.60 1.05 5.79
C ASN A 845 -9.22 -0.34 5.98
N SER A 846 -8.71 -1.16 6.89
CA SER A 846 -9.07 -2.58 6.92
C SER A 846 -9.01 -3.27 8.27
N GLY A 847 -8.53 -2.60 9.32
CA GLY A 847 -8.24 -3.16 10.63
C GLY A 847 -7.08 -4.17 10.61
N ALA A 848 -6.27 -4.16 9.55
CA ALA A 848 -5.08 -5.00 9.43
C ALA A 848 -3.98 -4.27 8.67
N ARG A 849 -2.75 -4.39 9.13
CA ARG A 849 -1.59 -3.79 8.45
C ARG A 849 -1.36 -4.41 7.08
N GLY A 850 -0.85 -3.63 6.14
CA GLY A 850 -0.66 -4.06 4.76
C GLY A 850 0.56 -4.97 4.57
N GLU A 851 0.66 -5.59 3.39
CA GLU A 851 1.73 -6.55 3.11
C GLU A 851 3.08 -5.85 2.91
N GLN A 852 3.13 -4.63 2.31
CA GLN A 852 4.26 -3.72 1.95
C GLN A 852 5.69 -4.28 1.80
N ILE A 853 5.91 -5.58 1.78
CA ILE A 853 7.17 -6.28 1.67
C ILE A 853 6.86 -7.60 0.97
N SER A 854 7.79 -8.10 0.18
CA SER A 854 7.62 -9.38 -0.52
C SER A 854 8.77 -10.30 -0.15
N PRO A 855 8.54 -11.60 0.10
CA PRO A 855 9.62 -12.56 0.32
C PRO A 855 10.60 -12.62 -0.87
N LEU A 856 10.15 -12.26 -2.07
CA LEU A 856 11.00 -12.20 -3.25
C LEU A 856 11.86 -10.92 -3.28
N LEU A 857 11.30 -9.77 -2.90
CA LEU A 857 11.98 -8.48 -3.04
C LEU A 857 12.72 -8.02 -1.77
N ASN A 858 12.26 -8.47 -0.61
CA ASN A 858 12.80 -8.13 0.71
C ASN A 858 13.10 -9.42 1.51
N PRO A 859 13.99 -10.31 1.01
CA PRO A 859 14.24 -11.61 1.64
C PRO A 859 14.86 -11.49 3.06
N HIS A 860 15.47 -10.33 3.37
CA HIS A 860 16.03 -10.02 4.69
C HIS A 860 14.94 -9.76 5.75
N LEU A 861 13.70 -9.47 5.38
CA LEU A 861 12.60 -9.17 6.32
C LEU A 861 11.73 -10.41 6.64
N HIS A 862 10.80 -10.30 7.61
CA HIS A 862 9.84 -11.34 7.99
C HIS A 862 8.56 -11.36 7.13
N ALA A 863 8.72 -11.18 5.80
CA ALA A 863 7.63 -10.90 4.87
C ALA A 863 6.47 -11.92 4.82
N LYS A 864 6.67 -13.18 5.23
CA LYS A 864 5.57 -14.16 5.30
C LYS A 864 4.59 -13.86 6.44
N ILE A 865 5.08 -13.36 7.56
CA ILE A 865 4.27 -13.01 8.74
C ILE A 865 3.37 -11.83 8.37
N ASP A 866 3.95 -10.76 7.81
CA ASP A 866 3.21 -9.56 7.41
C ASP A 866 2.19 -9.84 6.30
N LYS A 867 2.57 -10.60 5.27
CA LYS A 867 1.63 -11.08 4.24
C LYS A 867 0.43 -11.80 4.85
N LYS A 868 0.69 -12.67 5.83
CA LYS A 868 -0.37 -13.42 6.49
C LYS A 868 -1.25 -12.50 7.32
N HIS A 869 -0.67 -11.55 8.04
CA HIS A 869 -1.40 -10.53 8.80
C HIS A 869 -2.32 -9.69 7.89
N ALA A 870 -1.80 -9.18 6.77
CA ALA A 870 -2.56 -8.39 5.80
C ALA A 870 -3.77 -9.14 5.22
N TYR A 871 -3.72 -10.47 5.19
CA TYR A 871 -4.85 -11.29 4.76
C TYR A 871 -6.04 -11.30 5.73
N LEU A 872 -5.91 -10.80 6.97
CA LEU A 872 -7.04 -10.60 7.88
C LEU A 872 -8.12 -9.72 7.25
N ALA A 873 -7.73 -8.66 6.53
CA ALA A 873 -8.63 -7.73 5.85
C ALA A 873 -9.65 -8.43 4.92
N LYS A 874 -9.22 -9.47 4.20
CA LYS A 874 -10.06 -10.14 3.16
C LYS A 874 -10.58 -11.50 3.59
N ASN A 875 -9.79 -12.28 4.31
CA ASN A 875 -10.10 -13.68 4.57
C ASN A 875 -11.12 -13.89 5.68
N VAL A 876 -11.25 -12.94 6.61
CA VAL A 876 -12.29 -12.98 7.66
C VAL A 876 -13.68 -13.06 7.04
N ILE A 877 -14.00 -12.16 6.10
CA ILE A 877 -15.29 -12.13 5.39
C ILE A 877 -15.49 -13.40 4.55
N ASN A 878 -14.47 -13.84 3.82
CA ASN A 878 -14.56 -15.06 3.02
C ASN A 878 -14.83 -16.32 3.87
N LYS A 879 -14.23 -16.42 5.05
CA LYS A 879 -14.48 -17.52 6.00
C LYS A 879 -15.85 -17.40 6.64
N ALA A 880 -16.27 -16.19 7.03
CA ALA A 880 -17.57 -15.94 7.64
C ALA A 880 -18.74 -16.42 6.74
N ARG A 881 -18.64 -16.26 5.42
CA ARG A 881 -19.62 -16.77 4.44
C ARG A 881 -19.90 -18.28 4.58
N LYS A 882 -18.91 -19.06 5.02
CA LYS A 882 -19.00 -20.53 5.17
C LYS A 882 -19.35 -20.97 6.59
N LYS A 883 -19.40 -20.05 7.55
CA LYS A 883 -19.70 -20.36 8.96
C LYS A 883 -21.20 -20.39 9.22
N LYS A 884 -21.57 -21.11 10.28
CA LYS A 884 -22.91 -21.05 10.89
C LYS A 884 -22.85 -20.14 12.12
N PRO A 885 -23.96 -19.50 12.54
CA PRO A 885 -24.00 -18.70 13.76
C PRO A 885 -23.63 -19.54 15.00
N SER A 886 -23.01 -18.96 16.00
CA SER A 886 -22.60 -19.68 17.21
C SER A 886 -23.80 -20.18 18.01
N SER A 887 -23.62 -21.30 18.72
CA SER A 887 -24.69 -21.91 19.52
C SER A 887 -25.13 -21.01 20.68
N HIS A 888 -24.21 -20.24 21.24
CA HIS A 888 -24.46 -19.30 22.34
C HIS A 888 -25.36 -18.14 21.91
N VAL A 889 -25.05 -17.52 20.77
CA VAL A 889 -25.85 -16.42 20.21
C VAL A 889 -27.25 -16.91 19.83
N ARG A 890 -27.35 -18.09 19.21
CA ARG A 890 -28.65 -18.73 18.94
C ARG A 890 -29.47 -18.91 20.24
N LYS A 891 -28.87 -19.51 21.28
CA LYS A 891 -29.56 -19.74 22.58
C LYS A 891 -30.01 -18.44 23.25
N LYS A 892 -29.18 -17.38 23.22
CA LYS A 892 -29.51 -16.08 23.80
C LYS A 892 -30.69 -15.41 23.08
N LEU A 893 -30.70 -15.46 21.73
CA LEU A 893 -31.78 -14.90 20.92
C LEU A 893 -33.09 -15.71 21.04
N PHE A 894 -33.04 -17.05 21.06
CA PHE A 894 -34.22 -17.88 21.32
C PHE A 894 -34.87 -17.62 22.70
N ARG A 895 -34.08 -17.25 23.72
CA ARG A 895 -34.61 -16.85 25.04
C ARG A 895 -35.34 -15.50 25.00
N LEU A 896 -34.96 -14.61 24.09
CA LEU A 896 -35.60 -13.30 23.90
C LEU A 896 -36.95 -13.44 23.17
N GLU A 897 -37.03 -14.28 22.13
CA GLU A 897 -38.31 -14.59 21.44
C GLU A 897 -39.34 -15.22 22.38
N ARG A 898 -38.90 -16.12 23.28
CA ARG A 898 -39.78 -16.76 24.28
C ARG A 898 -40.30 -15.79 25.36
N LYS A 899 -39.57 -14.72 25.68
CA LYS A 899 -40.05 -13.69 26.63
C LYS A 899 -41.10 -12.79 26.00
N ASN A 900 -40.93 -12.40 24.73
CA ASN A 900 -41.89 -11.56 24.03
C ASN A 900 -43.21 -12.30 23.73
N THR A 901 -43.15 -13.57 23.34
CA THR A 901 -44.35 -14.42 23.13
C THR A 901 -45.11 -14.74 24.42
N LYS A 902 -44.43 -14.88 25.56
CA LYS A 902 -45.09 -15.04 26.87
C LYS A 902 -45.74 -13.75 27.37
N ASN A 903 -45.20 -12.58 27.06
CA ASN A 903 -45.81 -11.30 27.44
C ASN A 903 -47.03 -10.96 26.57
N ALA A 904 -47.01 -11.29 25.27
CA ALA A 904 -48.20 -11.19 24.42
C ALA A 904 -49.33 -12.15 24.87
N ALA A 905 -48.98 -13.37 25.30
CA ALA A 905 -49.96 -14.31 25.85
C ALA A 905 -50.55 -13.85 27.21
N ARG A 906 -49.77 -13.14 28.04
CA ARG A 906 -50.26 -12.57 29.32
C ARG A 906 -51.07 -11.28 29.15
N HIS A 907 -50.76 -10.45 28.16
CA HIS A 907 -51.60 -9.28 27.85
C HIS A 907 -52.89 -9.64 27.10
N GLY A 908 -52.92 -10.76 26.37
CA GLY A 908 -54.15 -11.33 25.80
C GLY A 908 -55.10 -11.96 26.84
N GLU A 909 -54.64 -12.22 28.06
CA GLU A 909 -55.46 -12.78 29.15
C GLU A 909 -56.04 -11.72 30.12
N GLN A 910 -55.75 -10.42 29.93
CA GLN A 910 -56.23 -9.35 30.83
C GLN A 910 -57.15 -8.29 30.19
N MET A 911 -57.62 -8.47 28.95
CA MET A 911 -58.61 -7.59 28.32
C MET A 911 -59.75 -8.38 27.68
N ASN A 912 -60.76 -8.76 28.50
CA ASN A 912 -62.20 -8.72 28.23
C ASN A 912 -62.97 -9.69 29.16
N PRO A 913 -63.54 -9.21 30.28
CA PRO A 913 -64.73 -9.81 30.86
C PRO A 913 -65.92 -8.98 30.39
N LEU A 914 -66.46 -9.25 29.20
CA LEU A 914 -67.81 -8.87 28.75
C LEU A 914 -67.93 -9.17 27.25
N LEU A 915 -68.35 -10.40 26.92
CA LEU A 915 -69.26 -10.70 25.82
C LEU A 915 -69.58 -12.21 25.86
N HIS A 916 -70.74 -12.52 26.40
CA HIS A 916 -71.34 -13.84 26.36
C HIS A 916 -71.91 -14.14 24.97
N ALA A 917 -71.70 -15.39 24.55
CA ALA A 917 -72.59 -16.25 23.75
C ALA A 917 -72.77 -15.89 22.26
N TYR A 918 -72.28 -16.74 21.35
CA TYR A 918 -72.94 -17.96 20.86
C TYR A 918 -72.09 -18.67 19.80
N THR A 919 -72.32 -19.98 19.66
CA THR A 919 -71.86 -20.90 18.60
C THR A 919 -70.41 -21.42 18.61
N SER A 920 -70.22 -22.38 19.52
CA SER A 920 -69.63 -23.70 19.30
C SER A 920 -69.31 -24.10 17.84
N THR A 921 -68.05 -24.46 17.58
CA THR A 921 -67.72 -25.79 17.03
C THR A 921 -66.28 -26.19 17.36
N LYS A 922 -66.17 -27.30 18.11
CA LYS A 922 -64.95 -28.02 18.50
C LYS A 922 -64.29 -28.65 17.27
N VAL A 923 -62.96 -28.57 17.12
CA VAL A 923 -62.14 -29.72 16.65
C VAL A 923 -60.76 -29.72 17.35
N ASN A 924 -60.37 -30.93 17.74
CA ASN A 924 -59.32 -31.37 18.66
C ASN A 924 -57.87 -31.06 18.28
N LYS A 925 -57.06 -30.95 19.34
CA LYS A 925 -55.59 -31.03 19.39
C LYS A 925 -55.10 -32.49 19.31
N ARG A 926 -53.84 -32.64 18.82
CA ARG A 926 -52.86 -33.74 19.04
C ARG A 926 -53.17 -35.05 18.29
N HIS A 927 -52.24 -35.82 17.71
CA HIS A 927 -50.77 -35.93 17.71
C HIS A 927 -50.48 -37.08 16.68
N VAL A 928 -49.48 -37.06 15.79
CA VAL A 928 -48.13 -37.66 15.96
C VAL A 928 -47.54 -37.96 14.57
N TYR A 929 -46.32 -37.46 14.33
CA TYR A 929 -45.14 -38.01 13.64
C TYR A 929 -45.20 -38.80 12.31
N LEU A 930 -44.21 -38.43 11.47
CA LEU A 930 -43.45 -39.21 10.46
C LEU A 930 -44.26 -39.55 9.19
N SER A 931 -43.81 -39.29 7.96
CA SER A 931 -42.45 -39.43 7.43
C SER A 931 -42.33 -38.80 6.04
N LYS A 932 -41.08 -38.54 5.67
CA LYS A 932 -40.55 -37.99 4.41
C LYS A 932 -41.13 -38.66 3.15
N LYS A 933 -41.36 -37.88 2.07
CA LYS A 933 -40.60 -37.91 0.80
C LYS A 933 -41.37 -37.23 -0.34
N VAL A 934 -40.64 -36.38 -1.07
CA VAL A 934 -40.61 -36.26 -2.54
C VAL A 934 -41.95 -35.99 -3.24
N ILE A 935 -42.07 -34.81 -3.86
CA ILE A 935 -42.28 -34.64 -5.32
C ILE A 935 -42.23 -33.13 -5.61
N SER A 936 -41.20 -32.71 -6.33
CA SER A 936 -41.19 -31.49 -7.14
C SER A 936 -41.52 -31.88 -8.58
N ARG A 937 -42.64 -31.36 -9.10
CA ARG A 937 -43.14 -31.34 -10.50
C ARG A 937 -44.59 -30.83 -10.37
N THR A 938 -45.13 -29.82 -11.06
CA THR A 938 -44.76 -29.16 -12.32
C THR A 938 -45.61 -27.88 -12.45
N ARG A 939 -45.00 -26.83 -13.04
CA ARG A 939 -45.57 -25.76 -13.89
C ARG A 939 -46.97 -25.18 -13.63
N LYS A 940 -46.98 -23.87 -13.33
CA LYS A 940 -48.03 -22.91 -13.68
C LYS A 940 -48.20 -22.82 -15.20
N ILE A 941 -49.47 -22.85 -15.61
CA ILE A 941 -49.99 -22.57 -16.94
C ILE A 941 -50.03 -21.05 -17.14
N GLY A 942 -49.49 -20.59 -18.26
CA GLY A 942 -49.74 -19.26 -18.83
C GLY A 942 -50.69 -19.41 -20.02
N SER A 943 -51.70 -18.55 -20.04
CA SER A 943 -52.72 -18.38 -21.06
C SER A 943 -52.17 -17.72 -22.34
N SER A 944 -52.48 -18.29 -23.50
CA SER A 944 -53.02 -17.61 -24.71
C SER A 944 -52.65 -18.36 -26.00
N LEU A 945 -53.65 -18.54 -26.86
CA LEU A 945 -53.66 -19.00 -28.25
C LEU A 945 -54.50 -17.96 -29.03
N PRO A 946 -54.60 -17.97 -30.38
CA PRO A 946 -53.83 -18.71 -31.40
C PRO A 946 -53.42 -17.86 -32.63
N GLY A 947 -52.54 -18.39 -33.49
CA GLY A 947 -52.21 -17.77 -34.78
C GLY A 947 -51.49 -18.70 -35.78
N LYS A 948 -52.29 -19.57 -36.42
CA LYS A 948 -52.13 -20.42 -37.62
C LYS A 948 -50.83 -20.41 -38.49
N LYS A 949 -50.44 -21.67 -38.79
CA LYS A 949 -50.00 -22.30 -40.08
C LYS A 949 -48.50 -22.33 -40.47
N SER A 950 -48.12 -23.56 -40.88
CA SER A 950 -46.84 -24.18 -41.27
C SER A 950 -46.47 -23.98 -42.76
N PRO A 951 -45.56 -24.75 -43.43
CA PRO A 951 -44.42 -25.63 -43.02
C PRO A 951 -43.12 -25.42 -43.89
N PHE A 952 -42.11 -26.30 -43.67
CA PHE A 952 -40.88 -26.58 -44.46
C PHE A 952 -39.69 -25.62 -44.28
N SER A 953 -38.43 -26.06 -44.23
CA SER A 953 -37.82 -27.35 -43.93
C SER A 953 -36.31 -27.17 -43.84
N SER A 954 -35.69 -28.00 -43.00
CA SER A 954 -34.36 -28.60 -43.19
C SER A 954 -33.09 -27.79 -42.92
N ALA A 955 -32.19 -28.54 -42.28
CA ALA A 955 -30.74 -28.57 -42.45
C ALA A 955 -29.87 -27.66 -41.56
N ARG A 956 -29.21 -28.36 -40.63
CA ARG A 956 -27.76 -28.33 -40.32
C ARG A 956 -27.17 -26.94 -40.02
N LYS A 957 -26.77 -26.71 -38.76
CA LYS A 957 -25.36 -26.90 -38.31
C LYS A 957 -24.37 -26.56 -39.43
N THR A 958 -23.60 -25.46 -39.33
CA THR A 958 -22.26 -25.41 -38.73
C THR A 958 -21.73 -23.94 -38.74
N VAL A 959 -20.88 -23.62 -37.74
CA VAL A 959 -19.87 -22.52 -37.65
C VAL A 959 -20.36 -21.06 -37.73
N TYR A 960 -20.41 -20.34 -36.59
CA TYR A 960 -19.30 -19.60 -35.96
C TYR A 960 -19.69 -19.18 -34.53
#